data_AF-A0A015LYW4-F1
#
_entry.id   AF-A0A015LYW4-F1
#
_cell.length_a   1.000
_cell.length_b   1.000
_cell.length_c   1.000
_cell.angle_alpha   90.00
_cell.angle_beta   90.00
_cell.angle_gamma   90.00
#
_symmetry.space_group_name_H-M   'P 1'
#
loop_
_entity.id
_entity.type
_entity.pdbx_description
1 polymer ?
#
loop_
_entity_poly.entity_id
_entity_poly.type
_entity_poly.pdbx_seq_one_letter_code
_entity_poly.pdbx_strand_id
1 'polypeptide(L)'
;MGKRNRTALLPNNLPQLQNLIKRDPISYKRDFLQQYRHYESQLDIFKLKPDEEAEEFGSLITFISQVAQCYVQETSSFPQQIISLLSENYQILHPNLRKTMVQTLVLLRNKDIIPSVTLLSLFFTLFRTRDKQLRELLYSYIVTDIKNQNAKHKNNKLNKTLQSFIINSEMSENSIAAKKSLDVCIELYRKGIWNDAKTTNVIAEACFHQVTKIRVTAIQFFLGSNQDQDDDSSEEEKQLPNVKKLQHINQINKTKKSRKRKLEKALVSIRKKELQKHKAENFNFSALHLLNDPQGFSEKLFSTLTNSQFNDRFEIKILSLNLISRIIGIHKLVLLNFYSYLQRYLQPHQRDVTLVLVILAQACHELVPPDVLEPVIRVVANNFVSDHCASEVMTAGLNAIREICTRQPLAMDATLLQDLTEYGKDKNKGVMMAARSLIGLFREINPELLKRKDRGKIASMNLKDFKPLQYGEVRAMERIEGIELLEEYKKQSSLGDDEHKDEWAEWEIASDDSSGEEGWIDVPSDDDQDIVVSDSSDEEIDKNNVDVNEKNVNEEKVSTLATTQLLTPADFAKLNELKLEHKTEQIVDGGKRKRSSTQQNEPSDIIDVNTITGPRKKAKQDYEERIESIKAGREGREKYGSSKGKKVEGASTTNKEKARNKAFMMVIHKKNVLHKKKMSLREKQIQLTNRVNNKRKSRKK
;
A
#
# COMPACT_ATOMS: atom_id res chain seq x y z
N MET A 1 -74.28 -14.95 1.74
CA MET A 1 -73.73 -15.72 2.89
C MET A 1 -72.20 -15.66 3.05
N GLY A 2 -71.39 -15.30 2.02
CA GLY A 2 -69.92 -15.30 2.14
C GLY A 2 -69.27 -14.27 3.08
N LYS A 3 -69.93 -13.15 3.41
CA LYS A 3 -69.37 -12.13 4.33
C LYS A 3 -69.36 -12.56 5.80
N ARG A 4 -70.37 -13.34 6.25
CA ARG A 4 -70.47 -13.84 7.65
C ARG A 4 -69.47 -14.95 7.96
N ASN A 5 -69.16 -15.79 6.98
CA ASN A 5 -68.13 -16.83 7.17
C ASN A 5 -66.72 -16.21 7.24
N ARG A 6 -66.46 -15.13 6.49
CA ARG A 6 -65.20 -14.38 6.57
C ARG A 6 -64.95 -13.74 7.94
N THR A 7 -65.99 -13.26 8.62
CA THR A 7 -65.88 -12.70 9.98
C THR A 7 -65.61 -13.76 11.05
N ALA A 8 -66.09 -15.00 10.88
CA ALA A 8 -65.82 -16.09 11.82
C ALA A 8 -64.40 -16.67 11.68
N LEU A 9 -63.83 -16.63 10.47
CA LEU A 9 -62.46 -17.09 10.17
C LEU A 9 -61.37 -16.04 10.45
N LEU A 10 -61.77 -14.81 10.76
CA LEU A 10 -60.87 -13.66 10.95
C LEU A 10 -59.90 -13.80 12.14
N PRO A 11 -60.33 -14.32 13.31
CA PRO A 11 -59.43 -14.59 14.43
C PRO A 11 -58.37 -15.66 14.13
N ASN A 12 -58.67 -16.62 13.25
CA ASN A 12 -57.75 -17.72 12.91
C ASN A 12 -56.74 -17.31 11.82
N ASN A 13 -57.00 -16.23 11.08
CA ASN A 13 -56.13 -15.73 10.03
C ASN A 13 -55.32 -14.51 10.50
N LEU A 14 -54.25 -14.78 11.26
CA LEU A 14 -53.38 -13.75 11.84
C LEU A 14 -52.81 -12.74 10.81
N PRO A 15 -52.34 -13.14 9.61
CA PRO A 15 -51.86 -12.18 8.60
C PRO A 15 -52.94 -11.21 8.11
N GLN A 16 -54.17 -11.69 7.94
CA GLN A 16 -55.28 -10.83 7.51
C GLN A 16 -55.67 -9.85 8.63
N LEU A 17 -55.73 -10.34 9.86
CA LEU A 17 -56.02 -9.52 11.04
C LEU A 17 -54.94 -8.44 11.25
N GLN A 18 -53.67 -8.79 11.05
CA GLN A 18 -52.55 -7.85 11.14
C GLN A 18 -52.71 -6.67 10.18
N ASN A 19 -53.03 -6.94 8.92
CA ASN A 19 -53.23 -5.88 7.91
C ASN A 19 -54.41 -4.97 8.24
N LEU A 20 -55.48 -5.51 8.83
CA LEU A 20 -56.64 -4.73 9.25
C LEU A 20 -56.34 -3.86 10.46
N ILE A 21 -55.65 -4.40 11.47
CA ILE A 21 -55.23 -3.63 12.65
C ILE A 21 -54.29 -2.48 12.26
N LYS A 22 -53.37 -2.71 11.31
CA LYS A 22 -52.48 -1.65 10.82
C LYS A 22 -53.21 -0.50 10.11
N ARG A 23 -54.40 -0.77 9.55
CA ARG A 23 -55.24 0.26 8.91
C ARG A 23 -56.07 1.01 9.93
N ASP A 24 -56.79 0.29 10.79
CA ASP A 24 -57.68 0.87 11.81
C ASP A 24 -57.48 0.23 13.19
N PRO A 25 -56.49 0.71 13.99
CA PRO A 25 -56.19 0.12 15.29
C PRO A 25 -57.35 0.17 16.30
N ILE A 26 -58.18 1.21 16.27
CA ILE A 26 -59.20 1.42 17.31
C ILE A 26 -60.32 0.37 17.20
N SER A 27 -60.75 0.06 15.98
CA SER A 27 -61.87 -0.86 15.69
C SER A 27 -61.54 -2.31 16.06
N TYR A 28 -60.28 -2.72 15.89
CA TYR A 28 -59.84 -4.10 16.08
C TYR A 28 -59.21 -4.36 17.47
N LYS A 29 -59.39 -3.47 18.45
CA LYS A 29 -58.83 -3.63 19.81
C LYS A 29 -59.34 -4.90 20.51
N ARG A 30 -60.63 -5.25 20.34
CA ARG A 30 -61.22 -6.46 20.96
C ARG A 30 -60.59 -7.74 20.40
N ASP A 31 -60.41 -7.80 19.08
CA ASP A 31 -59.83 -8.96 18.41
C ASP A 31 -58.36 -9.13 18.80
N PHE A 32 -57.62 -8.01 18.95
CA PHE A 32 -56.26 -8.03 19.49
C PHE A 32 -56.21 -8.58 20.92
N LEU A 33 -57.07 -8.11 21.83
CA LEU A 33 -57.10 -8.59 23.21
C LEU A 33 -57.45 -10.08 23.31
N GLN A 34 -58.29 -10.59 22.41
CA GLN A 34 -58.58 -12.03 22.33
C GLN A 34 -57.32 -12.84 22.01
N GLN A 35 -56.53 -12.39 21.03
CA GLN A 35 -55.26 -13.04 20.67
C GLN A 35 -54.19 -12.87 21.75
N TYR A 36 -54.17 -11.73 22.44
CA TYR A 36 -53.23 -11.47 23.53
C TYR A 36 -53.48 -12.40 24.72
N ARG A 37 -54.74 -12.62 25.10
CA ARG A 37 -55.09 -13.64 26.12
C ARG A 37 -54.74 -15.05 25.69
N HIS A 38 -54.93 -15.36 24.41
CA HIS A 38 -54.53 -16.65 23.87
C HIS A 38 -53.01 -16.87 23.98
N TYR A 39 -52.23 -15.83 23.71
CA TYR A 39 -50.78 -15.81 23.93
C TYR A 39 -50.42 -16.01 25.41
N GLU A 40 -51.06 -15.30 26.35
CA GLU A 40 -50.79 -15.47 27.79
C GLU A 40 -51.04 -16.92 28.25
N SER A 41 -52.16 -17.50 27.85
CA SER A 41 -52.47 -18.91 28.14
C SER A 41 -51.43 -19.87 27.56
N GLN A 42 -51.01 -19.66 26.30
CA GLN A 42 -49.98 -20.50 25.68
C GLN A 42 -48.61 -20.30 26.33
N LEU A 43 -48.28 -19.08 26.77
CA LEU A 43 -47.04 -18.79 27.47
C LEU A 43 -46.95 -19.54 28.81
N ASP A 44 -48.04 -19.60 29.56
CA ASP A 44 -48.08 -20.33 30.83
C ASP A 44 -48.02 -21.86 30.62
N ILE A 45 -48.65 -22.37 29.56
CA ILE A 45 -48.48 -23.77 29.14
C ILE A 45 -47.01 -24.04 28.76
N PHE A 46 -46.40 -23.14 28.01
CA PHE A 46 -45.03 -23.28 27.54
C PHE A 46 -44.01 -23.25 28.69
N LYS A 47 -44.23 -22.47 29.74
CA LYS A 47 -43.41 -22.50 30.96
C LYS A 47 -43.40 -23.87 31.64
N LEU A 48 -44.48 -24.64 31.52
CA LEU A 48 -44.56 -25.99 32.09
C LEU A 48 -43.85 -27.03 31.21
N LYS A 49 -43.88 -26.84 29.87
CA LYS A 49 -43.24 -27.74 28.90
C LYS A 49 -42.49 -26.96 27.80
N PRO A 50 -41.24 -26.54 28.05
CA PRO A 50 -40.49 -25.70 27.12
C PRO A 50 -39.86 -26.44 25.92
N ASP A 51 -40.00 -27.78 25.85
CA ASP A 51 -39.43 -28.64 24.80
C ASP A 51 -40.37 -28.83 23.59
N GLU A 52 -41.65 -28.47 23.72
CA GLU A 52 -42.67 -28.72 22.70
C GLU A 52 -42.55 -27.75 21.50
N GLU A 53 -42.74 -28.26 20.28
CA GLU A 53 -42.73 -27.46 19.06
C GLU A 53 -44.06 -26.68 18.93
N ALA A 54 -44.13 -25.54 19.61
CA ALA A 54 -45.31 -24.69 19.63
C ALA A 54 -45.36 -23.75 18.40
N GLU A 55 -45.74 -24.27 17.23
CA GLU A 55 -45.88 -23.47 16.00
C GLU A 55 -46.90 -22.32 16.15
N GLU A 56 -48.05 -22.61 16.78
CA GLU A 56 -49.09 -21.62 17.05
C GLU A 56 -48.55 -20.48 17.91
N PHE A 57 -47.80 -20.81 18.96
CA PHE A 57 -47.17 -19.83 19.85
C PHE A 57 -46.18 -18.93 19.10
N GLY A 58 -45.37 -19.51 18.21
CA GLY A 58 -44.47 -18.76 17.33
C GLY A 58 -45.22 -17.80 16.39
N SER A 59 -46.38 -18.22 15.88
CA SER A 59 -47.23 -17.39 15.01
C SER A 59 -47.86 -16.21 15.78
N LEU A 60 -48.30 -16.44 17.02
CA LEU A 60 -48.84 -15.42 17.92
C LEU A 60 -47.76 -14.40 18.31
N ILE A 61 -46.56 -14.86 18.67
CA ILE A 61 -45.41 -13.98 18.97
C ILE A 61 -45.11 -13.08 17.77
N THR A 62 -45.09 -13.64 16.56
CA THR A 62 -44.86 -12.87 15.33
C THR A 62 -45.95 -11.84 15.09
N PHE A 63 -47.21 -12.23 15.25
CA PHE A 63 -48.37 -11.33 15.11
C PHE A 63 -48.31 -10.16 16.12
N ILE A 64 -48.11 -10.44 17.41
CA ILE A 64 -48.05 -9.43 18.46
C ILE A 64 -46.89 -8.46 18.20
N SER A 65 -45.70 -8.96 17.84
CA SER A 65 -44.54 -8.09 17.57
C SER A 65 -44.77 -7.08 16.43
N GLN A 66 -45.54 -7.49 15.42
CA GLN A 66 -45.86 -6.64 14.28
C GLN A 66 -46.89 -5.56 14.62
N VAL A 67 -47.78 -5.84 15.57
CA VAL A 67 -48.88 -4.97 16.02
C VAL A 67 -48.51 -4.15 17.25
N ALA A 68 -47.41 -4.46 17.95
CA ALA A 68 -47.00 -3.82 19.20
C ALA A 68 -46.93 -2.27 19.16
N GLN A 69 -46.61 -1.68 18.00
CA GLN A 69 -46.62 -0.21 17.81
C GLN A 69 -48.02 0.42 17.96
N CYS A 70 -49.06 -0.32 17.57
CA CYS A 70 -50.43 0.16 17.61
C CYS A 70 -51.01 0.14 19.04
N TYR A 71 -50.51 -0.76 19.91
CA TYR A 71 -51.00 -0.95 21.28
C TYR A 71 -49.86 -0.97 22.30
N VAL A 72 -49.17 0.17 22.46
CA VAL A 72 -48.01 0.31 23.35
C VAL A 72 -48.33 0.00 24.83
N GLN A 73 -49.51 0.40 25.31
CA GLN A 73 -49.91 0.22 26.72
C GLN A 73 -50.05 -1.26 27.09
N GLU A 74 -50.80 -2.01 26.26
CA GLU A 74 -51.12 -3.43 26.50
C GLU A 74 -49.89 -4.33 26.30
N THR A 75 -48.96 -3.95 25.42
CA THR A 75 -47.80 -4.78 25.05
C THR A 75 -46.52 -4.42 25.82
N SER A 76 -46.61 -3.62 26.88
CA SER A 76 -45.44 -3.16 27.64
C SER A 76 -44.63 -4.30 28.29
N SER A 77 -45.30 -5.34 28.78
CA SER A 77 -44.67 -6.51 29.42
C SER A 77 -44.13 -7.54 28.42
N PHE A 78 -44.64 -7.56 27.20
CA PHE A 78 -44.33 -8.57 26.18
C PHE A 78 -42.83 -8.69 25.83
N PRO A 79 -42.07 -7.59 25.59
CA PRO A 79 -40.64 -7.68 25.31
C PRO A 79 -39.84 -8.33 26.45
N GLN A 80 -40.17 -8.00 27.70
CA GLN A 80 -39.49 -8.56 28.87
C GLN A 80 -39.77 -10.05 29.03
N GLN A 81 -41.01 -10.49 28.78
CA GLN A 81 -41.38 -11.91 28.81
C GLN A 81 -40.60 -12.75 27.79
N ILE A 82 -40.40 -12.24 26.57
CA ILE A 82 -39.61 -12.95 25.55
C ILE A 82 -38.12 -12.99 25.96
N ILE A 83 -37.59 -11.89 26.50
CA ILE A 83 -36.20 -11.82 26.96
C ILE A 83 -35.96 -12.81 28.09
N SER A 84 -36.83 -12.87 29.11
CA SER A 84 -36.70 -13.80 30.23
C SER A 84 -36.77 -15.25 29.77
N LEU A 85 -37.77 -15.58 28.93
CA LEU A 85 -37.97 -16.92 28.40
C LEU A 85 -36.78 -17.41 27.56
N LEU A 86 -36.21 -16.53 26.72
CA LEU A 86 -34.97 -16.85 25.99
C LEU A 86 -33.79 -17.02 26.95
N SER A 87 -33.62 -16.15 27.95
CA SER A 87 -32.48 -16.21 28.87
C SER A 87 -32.47 -17.47 29.75
N GLU A 88 -33.65 -17.94 30.16
CA GLU A 88 -33.80 -19.11 31.03
C GLU A 88 -33.72 -20.43 30.24
N ASN A 89 -34.34 -20.48 29.05
CA ASN A 89 -34.58 -21.75 28.33
C ASN A 89 -33.84 -21.86 26.99
N TYR A 90 -32.85 -21.00 26.68
CA TYR A 90 -32.20 -20.97 25.35
C TYR A 90 -31.65 -22.31 24.87
N GLN A 91 -31.24 -23.23 25.74
CA GLN A 91 -30.70 -24.54 25.31
C GLN A 91 -31.77 -25.56 24.95
N ILE A 92 -32.93 -25.49 25.62
CA ILE A 92 -34.01 -26.49 25.52
C ILE A 92 -34.98 -26.14 24.38
N LEU A 93 -35.19 -24.85 24.14
CA LEU A 93 -36.09 -24.34 23.08
C LEU A 93 -35.85 -24.98 21.71
N HIS A 94 -36.95 -25.34 21.03
CA HIS A 94 -36.91 -25.81 19.65
C HIS A 94 -36.25 -24.77 18.71
N PRO A 95 -35.39 -25.17 17.74
CA PRO A 95 -34.66 -24.23 16.87
C PRO A 95 -35.55 -23.25 16.11
N ASN A 96 -36.71 -23.70 15.61
CA ASN A 96 -37.65 -22.85 14.86
C ASN A 96 -38.22 -21.74 15.76
N LEU A 97 -38.67 -22.09 16.97
CA LEU A 97 -39.23 -21.14 17.93
C LEU A 97 -38.17 -20.17 18.45
N ARG A 98 -36.94 -20.64 18.68
CA ARG A 98 -35.81 -19.77 19.05
C ARG A 98 -35.52 -18.73 17.97
N LYS A 99 -35.55 -19.14 16.70
CA LYS A 99 -35.34 -18.24 15.54
C LYS A 99 -36.46 -17.22 15.42
N THR A 100 -37.73 -17.61 15.56
CA THR A 100 -38.86 -16.68 15.50
C THR A 100 -38.80 -15.67 16.65
N MET A 101 -38.51 -16.10 17.88
CA MET A 101 -38.35 -15.21 19.03
C MET A 101 -37.22 -14.18 18.79
N VAL A 102 -36.06 -14.61 18.31
CA VAL A 102 -34.95 -13.69 17.97
C VAL A 102 -35.38 -12.71 16.87
N GLN A 103 -36.03 -13.17 15.81
CA GLN A 103 -36.54 -12.29 14.75
C GLN A 103 -37.57 -11.27 15.27
N THR A 104 -38.42 -11.67 16.22
CA THR A 104 -39.38 -10.74 16.83
C THR A 104 -38.70 -9.69 17.71
N LEU A 105 -37.68 -10.04 18.49
CA LEU A 105 -36.90 -9.08 19.25
C LEU A 105 -36.15 -8.11 18.34
N VAL A 106 -35.57 -8.61 17.24
CA VAL A 106 -34.96 -7.80 16.18
C VAL A 106 -35.98 -6.79 15.62
N LEU A 107 -37.19 -7.24 15.32
CA LEU A 107 -38.26 -6.39 14.78
C LEU A 107 -38.72 -5.34 15.79
N LEU A 108 -38.90 -5.71 17.06
CA LEU A 108 -39.27 -4.78 18.13
C LEU A 108 -38.19 -3.72 18.36
N ARG A 109 -36.92 -4.10 18.19
CA ARG A 109 -35.81 -3.16 18.25
C ARG A 109 -35.78 -2.23 17.06
N ASN A 110 -35.96 -2.71 15.84
CA ASN A 110 -36.00 -1.84 14.65
C ASN A 110 -37.11 -0.77 14.74
N LYS A 111 -38.05 -0.96 15.65
CA LYS A 111 -39.13 -0.04 16.01
C LYS A 111 -38.86 0.79 17.28
N ASP A 112 -37.63 0.74 17.81
CA ASP A 112 -37.13 1.40 19.02
C ASP A 112 -37.93 1.15 20.32
N ILE A 113 -38.63 0.00 20.42
CA ILE A 113 -39.37 -0.37 21.64
C ILE A 113 -38.41 -0.89 22.72
N ILE A 114 -37.31 -1.54 22.32
CA ILE A 114 -36.34 -2.19 23.23
C ILE A 114 -34.99 -1.46 23.17
N PRO A 115 -34.36 -1.15 24.33
CA PRO A 115 -33.00 -0.65 24.36
C PRO A 115 -32.00 -1.63 23.74
N SER A 116 -31.07 -1.11 22.94
CA SER A 116 -30.07 -1.93 22.26
C SER A 116 -29.14 -2.71 23.18
N VAL A 117 -28.74 -2.12 24.30
CA VAL A 117 -27.74 -2.72 25.20
C VAL A 117 -28.24 -4.04 25.78
N THR A 118 -29.50 -4.09 26.25
CA THR A 118 -30.09 -5.30 26.81
C THR A 118 -30.26 -6.40 25.76
N LEU A 119 -30.66 -6.01 24.55
CA LEU A 119 -30.83 -6.96 23.44
C LEU A 119 -29.49 -7.56 22.98
N LEU A 120 -28.46 -6.73 22.80
CA LEU A 120 -27.15 -7.20 22.38
C LEU A 120 -26.51 -8.10 23.43
N SER A 121 -26.61 -7.76 24.72
CA SER A 121 -26.16 -8.65 25.81
C SER A 121 -26.82 -10.03 25.74
N LEU A 122 -28.14 -10.09 25.51
CA LEU A 122 -28.83 -11.37 25.29
C LEU A 122 -28.28 -12.10 24.06
N PHE A 123 -28.07 -11.41 22.93
CA PHE A 123 -27.59 -12.04 21.71
C PHE A 123 -26.18 -12.64 21.83
N PHE A 124 -25.29 -12.00 22.58
CA PHE A 124 -24.01 -12.59 22.94
C PHE A 124 -24.19 -13.86 23.80
N THR A 125 -25.06 -13.85 24.82
CA THR A 125 -25.34 -15.08 25.59
C THR A 125 -25.92 -16.21 24.73
N LEU A 126 -26.71 -15.87 23.70
CA LEU A 126 -27.28 -16.85 22.77
C LEU A 126 -26.24 -17.49 21.84
N PHE A 127 -25.03 -16.95 21.71
CA PHE A 127 -23.95 -17.64 20.98
C PHE A 127 -23.52 -18.96 21.62
N ARG A 128 -23.90 -19.21 22.88
CA ARG A 128 -23.73 -20.50 23.56
C ARG A 128 -24.59 -21.62 22.95
N THR A 129 -25.62 -21.28 22.17
CA THR A 129 -26.50 -22.26 21.53
C THR A 129 -25.78 -23.07 20.44
N ARG A 130 -26.14 -24.35 20.32
CA ARG A 130 -25.53 -25.28 19.34
C ARG A 130 -26.09 -25.17 17.93
N ASP A 131 -26.88 -24.13 17.64
CA ASP A 131 -27.47 -23.91 16.31
C ASP A 131 -26.54 -23.06 15.43
N LYS A 132 -26.17 -23.55 14.25
CA LYS A 132 -25.30 -22.82 13.31
C LYS A 132 -26.05 -21.67 12.62
N GLN A 133 -27.29 -21.91 12.19
CA GLN A 133 -28.06 -20.94 11.41
C GLN A 133 -28.43 -19.73 12.26
N LEU A 134 -28.84 -19.98 13.51
CA LEU A 134 -29.14 -18.89 14.44
C LEU A 134 -27.91 -18.03 14.74
N ARG A 135 -26.74 -18.64 14.91
CA ARG A 135 -25.50 -17.87 15.17
C ARG A 135 -25.10 -16.99 13.98
N GLU A 136 -25.31 -17.43 12.74
CA GLU A 136 -25.08 -16.60 11.55
C GLU A 136 -26.08 -15.43 11.48
N LEU A 137 -27.35 -15.67 11.81
CA LEU A 137 -28.36 -14.63 11.90
C LEU A 137 -28.05 -13.61 13.01
N LEU A 138 -27.67 -14.07 14.21
CA LEU A 138 -27.27 -13.20 15.32
C LEU A 138 -26.01 -12.39 14.95
N TYR A 139 -25.01 -13.04 14.35
CA TYR A 139 -23.77 -12.40 13.92
C TYR A 139 -24.05 -11.25 12.94
N SER A 140 -24.76 -11.54 11.84
CA SER A 140 -25.09 -10.53 10.83
C SER A 140 -25.90 -9.38 11.41
N TYR A 141 -26.82 -9.68 12.33
CA TYR A 141 -27.63 -8.66 12.98
C TYR A 141 -26.81 -7.76 13.91
N ILE A 142 -26.00 -8.34 14.82
CA ILE A 142 -25.15 -7.59 15.75
C ILE A 142 -24.25 -6.61 14.98
N VAL A 143 -23.60 -7.09 13.91
CA VAL A 143 -22.71 -6.25 13.09
C VAL A 143 -23.48 -5.12 12.39
N THR A 144 -24.60 -5.45 11.73
CA THR A 144 -25.41 -4.47 10.99
C THR A 144 -25.97 -3.41 11.90
N ASP A 145 -26.41 -3.83 13.08
CA ASP A 145 -26.96 -2.94 14.06
C ASP A 145 -25.92 -1.99 14.66
N ILE A 146 -24.80 -2.51 15.15
CA ILE A 146 -23.72 -1.67 15.70
C ILE A 146 -23.25 -0.68 14.62
N LYS A 147 -23.23 -1.09 13.34
CA LYS A 147 -22.97 -0.19 12.22
C LYS A 147 -24.04 0.92 12.12
N ASN A 148 -25.32 0.59 12.15
CA ASN A 148 -26.41 1.56 12.05
C ASN A 148 -26.40 2.57 13.21
N GLN A 149 -26.10 2.11 14.43
CA GLN A 149 -26.02 2.99 15.60
C GLN A 149 -24.84 3.96 15.56
N ASN A 150 -23.73 3.53 14.95
CA ASN A 150 -22.54 4.34 14.77
C ASN A 150 -22.53 5.09 13.42
N ALA A 151 -23.60 5.03 12.63
CA ALA A 151 -23.65 5.63 11.28
C ALA A 151 -23.61 7.16 11.30
N LYS A 152 -24.22 7.80 12.32
CA LYS A 152 -24.19 9.26 12.48
C LYS A 152 -22.98 9.71 13.30
N HIS A 153 -22.85 9.18 14.51
CA HIS A 153 -21.74 9.44 15.43
C HIS A 153 -21.38 8.18 16.21
N LYS A 154 -20.13 8.07 16.64
CA LYS A 154 -19.66 6.94 17.46
C LYS A 154 -20.32 6.98 18.84
N ASN A 155 -21.17 6.01 19.15
CA ASN A 155 -21.83 5.88 20.45
C ASN A 155 -20.89 5.19 21.45
N ASN A 156 -20.01 5.98 22.05
CA ASN A 156 -18.97 5.48 22.96
C ASN A 156 -19.53 4.80 24.22
N LYS A 157 -20.71 5.20 24.71
CA LYS A 157 -21.33 4.58 25.89
C LYS A 157 -21.71 3.14 25.59
N LEU A 158 -22.40 2.92 24.47
CA LEU A 158 -22.78 1.59 24.01
C LEU A 158 -21.55 0.73 23.71
N ASN A 159 -20.58 1.26 22.96
CA ASN A 159 -19.35 0.54 22.62
C ASN A 159 -18.59 0.10 23.88
N LYS A 160 -18.42 0.98 24.88
CA LYS A 160 -17.75 0.62 26.15
C LYS A 160 -18.51 -0.46 26.93
N THR A 161 -19.84 -0.40 26.98
CA THR A 161 -20.66 -1.42 27.66
C THR A 161 -20.55 -2.79 26.98
N LEU A 162 -20.58 -2.83 25.65
CA LEU A 162 -20.45 -4.07 24.88
C LEU A 162 -19.04 -4.65 24.98
N GLN A 163 -18.00 -3.82 24.87
CA GLN A 163 -16.61 -4.25 25.06
C GLN A 163 -16.42 -4.89 26.44
N SER A 164 -16.93 -4.25 27.49
CA SER A 164 -16.85 -4.78 28.86
C SER A 164 -17.61 -6.10 29.01
N PHE A 165 -18.76 -6.23 28.34
CA PHE A 165 -19.53 -7.47 28.32
C PHE A 165 -18.78 -8.62 27.63
N ILE A 166 -18.17 -8.37 26.47
CA ILE A 166 -17.40 -9.39 25.72
C ILE A 166 -16.20 -9.89 26.54
N ILE A 167 -15.49 -8.97 27.20
CA ILE A 167 -14.34 -9.31 28.07
C ILE A 167 -14.79 -10.20 29.23
N ASN A 168 -15.88 -9.81 29.92
CA ASN A 168 -16.32 -10.49 31.14
C ASN A 168 -17.06 -11.80 30.87
N SER A 169 -17.85 -11.90 29.79
CA SER A 169 -18.89 -12.93 29.66
C SER A 169 -18.58 -14.07 28.69
N GLU A 170 -17.60 -13.91 27.80
CA GLU A 170 -17.43 -14.83 26.65
C GLU A 170 -16.04 -15.45 26.47
N MET A 171 -14.98 -14.88 27.05
CA MET A 171 -13.62 -15.42 26.85
C MET A 171 -13.28 -16.62 27.75
N SER A 172 -14.13 -16.96 28.73
CA SER A 172 -13.83 -17.95 29.77
C SER A 172 -14.65 -19.26 29.70
N GLU A 173 -15.89 -19.23 29.21
CA GLU A 173 -16.83 -20.35 29.46
C GLU A 173 -17.09 -21.28 28.26
N ASN A 174 -17.03 -20.79 27.02
CA ASN A 174 -17.38 -21.61 25.85
C ASN A 174 -16.60 -21.23 24.59
N SER A 175 -15.82 -22.18 24.06
CA SER A 175 -14.97 -21.98 22.87
C SER A 175 -15.73 -21.49 21.64
N ILE A 176 -17.00 -21.87 21.50
CA ILE A 176 -17.80 -21.52 20.34
C ILE A 176 -18.24 -20.04 20.40
N ALA A 177 -18.70 -19.61 21.57
CA ALA A 177 -19.12 -18.23 21.80
C ALA A 177 -17.91 -17.29 21.69
N ALA A 178 -16.81 -17.62 22.38
CA ALA A 178 -15.55 -16.88 22.31
C ALA A 178 -15.08 -16.62 20.87
N LYS A 179 -15.15 -17.64 20.00
CA LYS A 179 -14.79 -17.49 18.59
C LYS A 179 -15.72 -16.51 17.86
N LYS A 180 -17.03 -16.65 18.02
CA LYS A 180 -17.99 -15.78 17.33
C LYS A 180 -17.90 -14.33 17.80
N SER A 181 -17.66 -14.11 19.08
CA SER A 181 -17.45 -12.77 19.63
C SER A 181 -16.14 -12.15 19.14
N LEU A 182 -15.07 -12.95 19.03
CA LEU A 182 -13.84 -12.52 18.38
C LEU A 182 -14.06 -12.15 16.90
N ASP A 183 -14.81 -12.96 16.15
CA ASP A 183 -15.16 -12.66 14.75
C ASP A 183 -15.91 -11.31 14.65
N VAL A 184 -16.85 -11.03 15.57
CA VAL A 184 -17.57 -9.74 15.65
C VAL A 184 -16.61 -8.59 15.93
N CYS A 185 -15.71 -8.73 16.91
CA CYS A 185 -14.70 -7.70 17.21
C CYS A 185 -13.82 -7.40 15.99
N ILE A 186 -13.39 -8.43 15.27
CA ILE A 186 -12.56 -8.30 14.07
C ILE A 186 -13.31 -7.58 12.96
N GLU A 187 -14.57 -7.95 12.68
CA GLU A 187 -15.36 -7.29 11.64
C GLU A 187 -15.67 -5.83 11.97
N LEU A 188 -15.98 -5.51 13.24
CA LEU A 188 -16.22 -4.13 13.68
C LEU A 188 -14.94 -3.27 13.63
N TYR A 189 -13.78 -3.87 13.88
CA TYR A 189 -12.48 -3.21 13.69
C TYR A 189 -12.23 -2.92 12.20
N ARG A 190 -12.46 -3.90 11.31
CA ARG A 190 -12.28 -3.73 9.85
C ARG A 190 -13.18 -2.65 9.27
N LYS A 191 -14.42 -2.53 9.76
CA LYS A 191 -15.35 -1.45 9.37
C LYS A 191 -15.00 -0.08 9.97
N GLY A 192 -13.93 0.04 10.76
CA GLY A 192 -13.48 1.30 11.35
C GLY A 192 -14.37 1.84 12.48
N ILE A 193 -15.31 1.03 12.97
CA ILE A 193 -16.24 1.43 14.04
C ILE A 193 -15.53 1.35 15.40
N TRP A 194 -14.81 0.25 15.63
CA TRP A 194 -14.12 -0.07 16.89
C TRP A 194 -12.58 0.02 16.74
N ASN A 195 -12.09 1.21 16.42
CA ASN A 195 -10.65 1.50 16.29
C ASN A 195 -10.01 1.95 17.62
N ASP A 196 -10.34 1.25 18.72
CA ASP A 196 -9.90 1.60 20.07
C ASP A 196 -8.75 0.70 20.55
N ALA A 197 -7.91 1.21 21.48
CA ALA A 197 -6.91 0.38 22.13
C ALA A 197 -7.52 -0.79 22.92
N LYS A 198 -8.70 -0.58 23.52
CA LYS A 198 -9.39 -1.63 24.27
C LYS A 198 -9.69 -2.85 23.39
N THR A 199 -10.26 -2.65 22.20
CA THR A 199 -10.65 -3.76 21.32
C THR A 199 -9.44 -4.51 20.79
N THR A 200 -8.37 -3.80 20.44
CA THR A 200 -7.09 -4.40 20.09
C THR A 200 -6.55 -5.30 21.20
N ASN A 201 -6.61 -4.85 22.46
CA ASN A 201 -6.12 -5.64 23.59
C ASN A 201 -7.02 -6.86 23.88
N VAL A 202 -8.34 -6.77 23.69
CA VAL A 202 -9.23 -7.95 23.74
C VAL A 202 -8.83 -8.99 22.70
N ILE A 203 -8.51 -8.53 21.48
CA ILE A 203 -8.05 -9.44 20.41
C ILE A 203 -6.65 -10.00 20.76
N ALA A 204 -5.78 -9.21 21.38
CA ALA A 204 -4.47 -9.66 21.86
C ALA A 204 -4.60 -10.74 22.94
N GLU A 205 -5.51 -10.60 23.90
CA GLU A 205 -5.80 -11.63 24.89
C GLU A 205 -6.27 -12.95 24.25
N ALA A 206 -7.05 -12.86 23.17
CA ALA A 206 -7.50 -14.03 22.41
C ALA A 206 -6.36 -14.80 21.72
N CYS A 207 -5.18 -14.19 21.53
CA CYS A 207 -3.99 -14.89 21.04
C CYS A 207 -3.46 -15.93 22.06
N PHE A 208 -3.75 -15.78 23.35
CA PHE A 208 -3.32 -16.71 24.41
C PHE A 208 -4.34 -17.80 24.73
N HIS A 209 -5.48 -17.81 24.04
CA HIS A 209 -6.53 -18.77 24.29
C HIS A 209 -6.08 -20.21 23.96
N GLN A 210 -6.49 -21.18 24.79
CA GLN A 210 -6.11 -22.60 24.67
C GLN A 210 -6.47 -23.17 23.29
N VAL A 211 -7.66 -22.82 22.81
CA VAL A 211 -8.19 -23.28 21.52
C VAL A 211 -7.44 -22.65 20.34
N THR A 212 -6.76 -23.50 19.59
CA THR A 212 -5.95 -23.13 18.42
C THR A 212 -6.71 -22.31 17.38
N LYS A 213 -8.00 -22.62 17.12
CA LYS A 213 -8.80 -21.88 16.11
C LYS A 213 -8.97 -20.40 16.48
N ILE A 214 -9.17 -20.09 17.76
CA ILE A 214 -9.34 -18.72 18.27
C ILE A 214 -8.01 -17.96 18.20
N ARG A 215 -6.93 -18.63 18.64
CA ARG A 215 -5.58 -18.11 18.56
C ARG A 215 -5.19 -17.76 17.12
N VAL A 216 -5.42 -18.67 16.17
CA VAL A 216 -5.13 -18.44 14.75
C VAL A 216 -5.94 -17.28 14.18
N THR A 217 -7.24 -17.16 14.49
CA THR A 217 -8.05 -16.03 14.03
C THR A 217 -7.55 -14.68 14.57
N ALA A 218 -7.12 -14.63 15.83
CA ALA A 218 -6.55 -13.43 16.44
C ALA A 218 -5.18 -13.07 15.84
N ILE A 219 -4.29 -14.05 15.65
CA ILE A 219 -2.97 -13.84 15.01
C ILE A 219 -3.16 -13.36 13.56
N GLN A 220 -4.07 -13.98 12.82
CA GLN A 220 -4.36 -13.63 11.43
C GLN A 220 -4.88 -12.19 11.29
N PHE A 221 -5.67 -11.72 12.27
CA PHE A 221 -6.13 -10.34 12.33
C PHE A 221 -4.95 -9.35 12.38
N PHE A 222 -3.97 -9.58 13.27
CA PHE A 222 -2.79 -8.72 13.37
C PHE A 222 -1.83 -8.83 12.18
N LEU A 223 -1.78 -9.98 11.51
CA LEU A 223 -1.00 -10.15 10.29
C LEU A 223 -1.65 -9.47 9.06
N GLY A 224 -2.92 -9.06 9.16
CA GLY A 224 -3.58 -8.28 8.12
C GLY A 224 -3.91 -9.05 6.85
N SER A 225 -3.78 -10.39 6.82
CA SER A 225 -4.02 -11.20 5.61
C SER A 225 -5.51 -11.31 5.20
N ASN A 226 -6.35 -10.43 5.72
CA ASN A 226 -7.72 -10.17 5.29
C ASN A 226 -7.94 -8.66 5.01
N GLN A 227 -6.91 -7.95 4.55
CA GLN A 227 -7.14 -6.76 3.73
C GLN A 227 -7.73 -7.27 2.41
N ASP A 228 -9.04 -7.56 2.42
CA ASP A 228 -9.81 -7.53 1.20
C ASP A 228 -9.56 -6.14 0.61
N GLN A 229 -8.83 -6.13 -0.49
CA GLN A 229 -8.58 -4.96 -1.29
C GLN A 229 -9.91 -4.50 -1.86
N ASP A 230 -10.69 -3.76 -1.07
CA ASP A 230 -11.67 -2.84 -1.61
C ASP A 230 -10.87 -1.68 -2.23
N ASP A 231 -10.22 -1.99 -3.37
CA ASP A 231 -9.56 -1.05 -4.28
C ASP A 231 -10.61 -0.23 -5.07
N ASP A 232 -11.71 0.18 -4.41
CA ASP A 232 -12.61 1.21 -4.93
C ASP A 232 -12.04 2.59 -4.60
N SER A 233 -10.80 2.83 -5.03
CA SER A 233 -10.31 4.19 -5.22
C SER A 233 -10.73 4.62 -6.61
N SER A 234 -11.93 5.18 -6.72
CA SER A 234 -12.37 5.92 -7.89
C SER A 234 -11.28 6.96 -8.22
N GLU A 235 -10.62 6.78 -9.37
CA GLU A 235 -9.60 7.69 -9.87
C GLU A 235 -10.28 9.02 -10.25
N GLU A 236 -10.47 9.93 -9.28
CA GLU A 236 -10.68 11.33 -9.62
C GLU A 236 -9.37 11.90 -10.17
N GLU A 237 -9.32 12.13 -11.48
CA GLU A 237 -8.22 12.79 -12.18
C GLU A 237 -8.05 14.24 -11.71
N LYS A 238 -7.41 14.47 -10.56
CA LYS A 238 -6.87 15.78 -10.23
C LYS A 238 -5.72 16.09 -11.19
N GLN A 239 -5.98 16.96 -12.17
CA GLN A 239 -4.96 17.43 -13.11
C GLN A 239 -3.89 18.23 -12.36
N LEU A 240 -2.74 17.61 -12.15
CA LEU A 240 -1.55 18.26 -11.59
C LEU A 240 -0.99 19.31 -12.58
N PRO A 241 -0.66 20.54 -12.12
CA PRO A 241 -0.15 21.62 -12.99
C PRO A 241 1.12 21.27 -13.78
N ASN A 242 1.96 20.35 -13.24
CA ASN A 242 3.27 20.05 -13.80
C ASN A 242 3.28 19.04 -14.97
N VAL A 243 2.14 18.37 -15.23
CA VAL A 243 2.03 17.45 -16.37
C VAL A 243 2.04 18.22 -17.71
N LYS A 244 1.56 19.48 -17.71
CA LYS A 244 1.49 20.33 -18.91
C LYS A 244 2.88 20.67 -19.46
N LYS A 245 3.85 21.04 -18.59
CA LYS A 245 5.25 21.29 -19.00
C LYS A 245 5.89 20.04 -19.64
N LEU A 246 5.70 18.86 -19.04
CA LEU A 246 6.24 17.60 -19.56
C LEU A 246 5.55 17.13 -20.85
N GLN A 247 4.25 17.38 -21.00
CA GLN A 247 3.52 17.14 -22.25
C GLN A 247 4.01 18.07 -23.37
N HIS A 248 4.27 19.34 -23.06
CA HIS A 248 4.80 20.34 -23.98
C HIS A 248 6.21 19.97 -24.49
N ILE A 249 7.12 19.56 -23.60
CA ILE A 249 8.46 19.07 -23.96
C ILE A 249 8.39 17.86 -24.93
N ASN A 250 7.37 17.00 -24.75
CA ASN A 250 7.16 15.82 -25.60
C ASN A 250 6.49 16.16 -26.95
N GLN A 251 5.76 17.27 -27.04
CA GLN A 251 5.17 17.76 -28.29
C GLN A 251 6.21 18.47 -29.17
N ILE A 252 7.10 19.26 -28.56
CA ILE A 252 8.14 20.02 -29.27
C ILE A 252 9.21 19.08 -29.85
N ASN A 253 9.66 18.09 -29.07
CA ASN A 253 10.68 17.15 -29.52
C ASN A 253 10.03 15.90 -30.11
N LYS A 254 10.30 15.57 -31.39
CA LYS A 254 9.89 14.31 -32.04
C LYS A 254 10.57 13.11 -31.36
N THR A 255 10.06 12.67 -30.22
CA THR A 255 10.69 11.61 -29.43
C THR A 255 10.39 10.22 -30.01
N LYS A 256 11.36 9.32 -29.93
CA LYS A 256 11.16 7.89 -30.26
C LYS A 256 10.13 7.29 -29.28
N LYS A 257 9.27 6.39 -29.75
CA LYS A 257 8.23 5.69 -28.94
C LYS A 257 8.75 5.10 -27.62
N SER A 258 10.03 4.73 -27.54
CA SER A 258 10.68 4.25 -26.30
C SER A 258 10.90 5.34 -25.24
N ARG A 259 11.19 6.58 -25.64
CA ARG A 259 11.35 7.74 -24.73
C ARG A 259 9.98 8.20 -24.23
N LYS A 260 8.97 8.23 -25.10
CA LYS A 260 7.56 8.48 -24.73
C LYS A 260 7.06 7.49 -23.66
N ARG A 261 7.28 6.18 -23.85
CA ARG A 261 6.93 5.16 -22.83
C ARG A 261 7.70 5.31 -21.51
N LYS A 262 8.94 5.80 -21.54
CA LYS A 262 9.72 6.04 -20.31
C LYS A 262 9.20 7.27 -19.56
N LEU A 263 8.86 8.33 -20.28
CA LEU A 263 8.23 9.53 -19.74
C LEU A 263 6.85 9.23 -19.16
N GLU A 264 6.01 8.47 -19.86
CA GLU A 264 4.71 8.00 -19.35
C GLU A 264 4.87 7.21 -18.04
N LYS A 265 5.85 6.30 -17.96
CA LYS A 265 6.16 5.57 -16.72
C LYS A 265 6.67 6.48 -15.61
N ALA A 266 7.49 7.47 -15.94
CA ALA A 266 7.99 8.45 -14.97
C ALA A 266 6.84 9.32 -14.42
N LEU A 267 5.96 9.80 -15.30
CA LEU A 267 4.75 10.55 -14.94
C LEU A 267 3.83 9.74 -14.03
N VAL A 268 3.55 8.47 -14.35
CA VAL A 268 2.75 7.59 -13.48
C VAL A 268 3.42 7.43 -12.12
N SER A 269 4.75 7.28 -12.08
CA SER A 269 5.47 7.16 -10.80
C SER A 269 5.46 8.44 -9.96
N ILE A 270 5.49 9.60 -10.59
CA ILE A 270 5.42 10.91 -9.92
C ILE A 270 4.00 11.13 -9.41
N ARG A 271 2.98 10.93 -10.24
CA ARG A 271 1.57 11.00 -9.85
C ARG A 271 1.27 10.08 -8.67
N LYS A 272 1.74 8.84 -8.72
CA LYS A 272 1.55 7.88 -7.61
C LYS A 272 2.18 8.37 -6.31
N LYS A 273 3.36 9.00 -6.37
CA LYS A 273 4.02 9.58 -5.19
C LYS A 273 3.31 10.83 -4.67
N GLU A 274 2.77 11.67 -5.54
CA GLU A 274 1.99 12.85 -5.14
C GLU A 274 0.63 12.46 -4.55
N LEU A 275 -0.05 11.48 -5.16
CA LEU A 275 -1.25 10.86 -4.60
C LEU A 275 -0.99 10.26 -3.21
N GLN A 276 0.17 9.62 -3.00
CA GLN A 276 0.55 9.12 -1.68
C GLN A 276 0.83 10.22 -0.66
N LYS A 277 1.28 11.41 -1.08
CA LYS A 277 1.50 12.57 -0.20
C LYS A 277 0.21 13.34 0.12
N HIS A 278 -0.72 13.40 -0.82
CA HIS A 278 -2.01 14.09 -0.67
C HIS A 278 -3.13 13.20 -0.13
N LYS A 279 -2.96 11.87 -0.17
CA LYS A 279 -3.74 10.98 0.68
C LYS A 279 -3.43 11.44 2.09
N ALA A 280 -4.44 11.95 2.81
CA ALA A 280 -4.29 12.26 4.22
C ALA A 280 -3.55 11.09 4.87
N GLU A 281 -2.55 11.37 5.71
CA GLU A 281 -1.96 10.35 6.57
C GLU A 281 -3.10 9.86 7.45
N ASN A 282 -3.86 8.91 6.93
CA ASN A 282 -4.71 8.08 7.75
C ASN A 282 -3.69 7.34 8.60
N PHE A 283 -3.43 7.88 9.79
CA PHE A 283 -3.03 7.10 10.94
C PHE A 283 -4.20 6.17 11.25
N ASN A 284 -4.54 5.28 10.30
CA ASN A 284 -5.08 3.99 10.58
C ASN A 284 -3.96 3.34 11.37
N PHE A 285 -3.91 3.64 12.66
CA PHE A 285 -2.99 3.00 13.57
C PHE A 285 -3.15 1.51 13.30
N SER A 286 -2.09 0.90 12.76
CA SER A 286 -2.01 -0.54 12.66
C SER A 286 -2.40 -1.07 14.03
N ALA A 287 -3.23 -2.12 14.09
CA ALA A 287 -3.68 -2.68 15.37
C ALA A 287 -2.49 -2.91 16.32
N LEU A 288 -1.31 -3.19 15.77
CA LEU A 288 -0.05 -3.33 16.48
C LEU A 288 0.38 -2.08 17.28
N HIS A 289 0.10 -0.86 16.82
CA HIS A 289 0.41 0.38 17.56
C HIS A 289 -0.54 0.65 18.72
N LEU A 290 -1.75 0.08 18.71
CA LEU A 290 -2.73 0.27 19.80
C LEU A 290 -2.60 -0.76 20.93
N LEU A 291 -1.56 -1.60 20.92
CA LEU A 291 -1.28 -2.52 22.01
C LEU A 291 -0.80 -1.76 23.25
N ASN A 292 -1.32 -2.10 24.44
CA ASN A 292 -0.94 -1.42 25.68
C ASN A 292 0.47 -1.78 26.15
N ASP A 293 0.84 -3.06 26.05
CA ASP A 293 2.15 -3.58 26.45
C ASP A 293 2.69 -4.52 25.36
N PRO A 294 3.34 -3.97 24.31
CA PRO A 294 3.87 -4.77 23.20
C PRO A 294 5.02 -5.68 23.64
N GLN A 295 5.84 -5.27 24.61
CA GLN A 295 6.95 -6.07 25.12
C GLN A 295 6.43 -7.32 25.85
N GLY A 296 5.61 -7.14 26.88
CA GLY A 296 5.07 -8.26 27.65
C GLY A 296 4.19 -9.18 26.81
N PHE A 297 3.48 -8.64 25.81
CA PHE A 297 2.75 -9.44 24.84
C PHE A 297 3.66 -10.35 24.02
N SER A 298 4.77 -9.81 23.49
CA SER A 298 5.73 -10.58 22.68
C SER A 298 6.43 -11.68 23.49
N GLU A 299 6.81 -11.40 24.74
CA GLU A 299 7.44 -12.37 25.65
C GLU A 299 6.49 -13.50 26.03
N LYS A 300 5.22 -13.19 26.33
CA LYS A 300 4.18 -14.19 26.61
C LYS A 300 3.90 -15.07 25.39
N LEU A 301 3.86 -14.49 24.19
CA LEU A 301 3.67 -15.29 22.97
C LEU A 301 4.87 -16.21 22.73
N PHE A 302 6.08 -15.70 22.92
CA PHE A 302 7.30 -16.48 22.75
C PHE A 302 7.45 -17.60 23.78
N SER A 303 7.10 -17.35 25.04
CA SER A 303 7.08 -18.40 26.07
C SER A 303 6.05 -19.49 25.76
N THR A 304 4.87 -19.10 25.25
CA THR A 304 3.84 -20.05 24.78
C THR A 304 4.36 -20.95 23.66
N LEU A 305 5.16 -20.42 22.73
CA LEU A 305 5.78 -21.21 21.65
C LEU A 305 6.89 -22.16 22.13
N THR A 306 7.61 -21.75 23.17
CA THR A 306 8.73 -22.52 23.73
C THR A 306 8.23 -23.62 24.66
N ASN A 307 7.10 -23.40 25.35
CA ASN A 307 6.50 -24.36 26.24
C ASN A 307 6.02 -25.61 25.49
N SER A 308 6.50 -26.78 25.93
CA SER A 308 6.20 -28.09 25.34
C SER A 308 4.72 -28.51 25.43
N GLN A 309 3.94 -27.87 26.30
CA GLN A 309 2.51 -28.11 26.46
C GLN A 309 1.70 -27.75 25.21
N PHE A 310 2.20 -26.83 24.38
CA PHE A 310 1.57 -26.42 23.12
C PHE A 310 2.36 -27.01 21.94
N ASN A 311 2.18 -28.31 21.67
CA ASN A 311 2.75 -28.93 20.48
C ASN A 311 1.96 -28.55 19.22
N ASP A 312 1.98 -27.27 18.88
CA ASP A 312 1.31 -26.73 17.70
C ASP A 312 2.01 -27.17 16.41
N ARG A 313 1.20 -27.33 15.36
CA ARG A 313 1.72 -27.57 14.00
C ARG A 313 2.65 -26.42 13.59
N PHE A 314 3.66 -26.76 12.79
CA PHE A 314 4.69 -25.81 12.36
C PHE A 314 4.12 -24.56 11.66
N GLU A 315 3.02 -24.70 10.91
CA GLU A 315 2.32 -23.57 10.25
C GLU A 315 1.84 -22.51 11.26
N ILE A 316 1.29 -22.93 12.40
CA ILE A 316 0.82 -22.02 13.46
C ILE A 316 2.01 -21.37 14.18
N LYS A 317 3.09 -22.11 14.37
CA LYS A 317 4.35 -21.59 14.93
C LYS A 317 4.91 -20.49 14.04
N ILE A 318 4.97 -20.70 12.72
CA ILE A 318 5.39 -19.69 11.75
C ILE A 318 4.51 -18.43 11.83
N LEU A 319 3.18 -18.58 11.89
CA LEU A 319 2.28 -17.42 12.00
C LEU A 319 2.54 -16.61 13.27
N SER A 320 2.77 -17.31 14.39
CA SER A 320 3.08 -16.67 15.67
C SER A 320 4.44 -15.96 15.64
N LEU A 321 5.46 -16.60 15.05
CA LEU A 321 6.79 -16.01 14.87
C LEU A 321 6.74 -14.77 13.96
N ASN A 322 5.93 -14.77 12.91
CA ASN A 322 5.72 -13.62 12.02
C ASN A 322 5.03 -12.46 12.75
N LEU A 323 4.08 -12.75 13.63
CA LEU A 323 3.48 -11.71 14.46
C LEU A 323 4.52 -11.10 15.40
N ILE A 324 5.30 -11.94 16.08
CA ILE A 324 6.38 -11.50 16.99
C ILE A 324 7.40 -10.64 16.24
N SER A 325 7.87 -11.05 15.06
CA SER A 325 8.86 -10.27 14.29
C SER A 325 8.36 -8.90 13.89
N ARG A 326 7.07 -8.78 13.51
CA ARG A 326 6.47 -7.47 13.20
C ARG A 326 6.39 -6.56 14.41
N ILE A 327 6.02 -7.10 15.57
CA ILE A 327 5.94 -6.31 16.81
C ILE A 327 7.34 -5.86 17.23
N ILE A 328 8.33 -6.74 17.13
CA ILE A 328 9.73 -6.40 17.41
C ILE A 328 10.21 -5.27 16.50
N GLY A 329 9.96 -5.36 15.18
CA GLY A 329 10.39 -4.35 14.22
C GLY A 329 9.73 -2.99 14.45
N ILE A 330 8.40 -2.97 14.66
CA ILE A 330 7.62 -1.73 14.83
C ILE A 330 7.96 -1.02 16.15
N HIS A 331 7.96 -1.74 17.26
CA HIS A 331 8.18 -1.16 18.59
C HIS A 331 9.64 -1.18 19.03
N LYS A 332 10.55 -1.64 18.16
CA LYS A 332 12.00 -1.79 18.44
C LYS A 332 12.26 -2.53 19.75
N LEU A 333 11.63 -3.71 19.90
CA LEU A 333 11.66 -4.50 21.14
C LEU A 333 12.93 -5.35 21.26
N VAL A 334 13.45 -5.50 22.47
CA VAL A 334 14.64 -6.34 22.71
C VAL A 334 14.23 -7.72 23.22
N LEU A 335 14.19 -8.72 22.33
CA LEU A 335 13.91 -10.12 22.67
C LEU A 335 15.04 -11.03 22.15
N LEU A 336 16.11 -11.18 22.92
CA LEU A 336 17.35 -11.83 22.45
C LEU A 336 17.19 -13.35 22.21
N ASN A 337 16.41 -14.02 23.05
CA ASN A 337 16.15 -15.47 22.93
C ASN A 337 15.41 -15.85 21.64
N PHE A 338 14.76 -14.90 20.98
CA PHE A 338 14.08 -15.11 19.71
C PHE A 338 15.07 -15.52 18.60
N TYR A 339 16.25 -14.89 18.56
CA TYR A 339 17.25 -15.14 17.53
C TYR A 339 17.88 -16.52 17.65
N SER A 340 18.22 -16.95 18.86
CA SER A 340 18.73 -18.30 19.11
C SER A 340 17.67 -19.38 18.81
N TYR A 341 16.40 -19.10 19.09
CA TYR A 341 15.30 -19.98 18.72
C TYR A 341 15.17 -20.16 17.20
N LEU A 342 15.30 -19.07 16.43
CA LEU A 342 15.22 -19.11 14.97
C LEU A 342 16.38 -19.88 14.32
N GLN A 343 17.58 -19.89 14.92
CA GLN A 343 18.75 -20.61 14.37
C GLN A 343 18.45 -22.09 14.06
N ARG A 344 17.61 -22.75 14.87
CA ARG A 344 17.20 -24.15 14.67
C ARG A 344 16.41 -24.38 13.38
N TYR A 345 15.78 -23.35 12.84
CA TYR A 345 14.95 -23.42 11.63
C TYR A 345 15.65 -22.89 10.38
N LEU A 346 16.90 -22.41 10.50
CA LEU A 346 17.70 -21.88 9.39
C LEU A 346 18.41 -23.00 8.62
N GLN A 347 17.64 -23.93 8.07
CA GLN A 347 18.13 -25.00 7.19
C GLN A 347 17.40 -24.96 5.85
N PRO A 348 18.08 -25.10 4.69
CA PRO A 348 17.43 -25.04 3.38
C PRO A 348 16.33 -26.09 3.14
N HIS A 349 16.42 -27.24 3.81
CA HIS A 349 15.45 -28.34 3.68
C HIS A 349 14.15 -28.10 4.47
N GLN A 350 14.16 -27.18 5.43
CA GLN A 350 13.00 -26.91 6.26
C GLN A 350 11.85 -26.32 5.40
N ARG A 351 10.61 -26.57 5.79
CA ARG A 351 9.43 -26.04 5.09
C ARG A 351 9.33 -24.52 5.29
N ASP A 352 8.91 -23.79 4.25
CA ASP A 352 8.67 -22.33 4.28
C ASP A 352 9.84 -21.49 4.83
N VAL A 353 11.07 -21.94 4.61
CA VAL A 353 12.30 -21.28 5.09
C VAL A 353 12.44 -19.85 4.60
N THR A 354 11.95 -19.54 3.41
CA THR A 354 11.93 -18.16 2.90
C THR A 354 11.13 -17.24 3.81
N LEU A 355 10.05 -17.73 4.42
CA LEU A 355 9.27 -16.97 5.39
C LEU A 355 10.02 -16.86 6.72
N VAL A 356 10.73 -17.90 7.15
CA VAL A 356 11.62 -17.83 8.34
C VAL A 356 12.71 -16.76 8.16
N LEU A 357 13.31 -16.66 6.97
CA LEU A 357 14.28 -15.61 6.65
C LEU A 357 13.65 -14.21 6.66
N VAL A 358 12.41 -14.07 6.19
CA VAL A 358 11.64 -12.81 6.26
C VAL A 358 11.41 -12.41 7.71
N ILE A 359 10.94 -13.34 8.54
CA ILE A 359 10.68 -13.15 9.97
C ILE A 359 11.96 -12.67 10.67
N LEU A 360 13.09 -13.29 10.34
CA LEU A 360 14.39 -12.93 10.90
C LEU A 360 14.80 -11.51 10.50
N ALA A 361 14.71 -11.17 9.22
CA ALA A 361 15.05 -9.84 8.74
C ALA A 361 14.12 -8.75 9.30
N GLN A 362 12.83 -9.04 9.50
CA GLN A 362 11.86 -8.12 10.10
C GLN A 362 12.12 -7.83 11.58
N ALA A 363 12.57 -8.83 12.34
CA ALA A 363 12.87 -8.65 13.77
C ALA A 363 14.14 -7.81 14.02
N CYS A 364 15.03 -7.72 13.03
CA CYS A 364 16.26 -6.95 13.17
C CYS A 364 15.98 -5.44 13.22
N HIS A 365 16.63 -4.72 14.12
CA HIS A 365 16.57 -3.27 14.22
C HIS A 365 17.87 -2.74 14.84
N GLU A 366 18.07 -1.43 14.78
CA GLU A 366 19.29 -0.73 15.19
C GLU A 366 19.69 -1.01 16.66
N LEU A 367 18.72 -1.23 17.54
CA LEU A 367 18.93 -1.49 18.97
C LEU A 367 19.24 -2.95 19.31
N VAL A 368 19.30 -3.87 18.34
CA VAL A 368 19.69 -5.26 18.63
C VAL A 368 21.21 -5.37 18.72
N PRO A 369 21.78 -5.92 19.81
CA PRO A 369 23.22 -6.11 19.92
C PRO A 369 23.78 -6.94 18.75
N PRO A 370 24.88 -6.50 18.11
CA PRO A 370 25.45 -7.19 16.96
C PRO A 370 25.98 -8.60 17.29
N ASP A 371 26.42 -8.83 18.54
CA ASP A 371 26.92 -10.13 19.03
C ASP A 371 25.88 -11.26 18.92
N VAL A 372 24.59 -10.93 19.04
CA VAL A 372 23.51 -11.92 18.89
C VAL A 372 23.21 -12.22 17.43
N LEU A 373 23.38 -11.24 16.53
CA LEU A 373 23.08 -11.37 15.11
C LEU A 373 24.23 -11.95 14.29
N GLU A 374 25.49 -11.75 14.69
CA GLU A 374 26.65 -12.32 14.02
C GLU A 374 26.56 -13.86 13.88
N PRO A 375 26.30 -14.66 14.94
CA PRO A 375 26.18 -16.11 14.80
C PRO A 375 25.00 -16.51 13.91
N VAL A 376 23.92 -15.72 13.91
CA VAL A 376 22.76 -15.94 13.03
C VAL A 376 23.15 -15.74 11.56
N ILE A 377 23.82 -14.64 11.23
CA ILE A 377 24.28 -14.34 9.87
C ILE A 377 25.26 -15.41 9.40
N ARG A 378 26.17 -15.85 10.29
CA ARG A 378 27.11 -16.94 9.99
C ARG A 378 26.41 -18.26 9.69
N VAL A 379 25.37 -18.62 10.45
CA VAL A 379 24.55 -19.81 10.17
C VAL A 379 23.83 -19.69 8.81
N VAL A 380 23.28 -18.51 8.49
CA VAL A 380 22.66 -18.28 7.16
C VAL A 380 23.71 -18.40 6.05
N ALA A 381 24.89 -17.82 6.21
CA ALA A 381 25.96 -17.92 5.21
C ALA A 381 26.39 -19.38 4.99
N ASN A 382 26.71 -20.11 6.07
CA ASN A 382 27.18 -21.49 5.97
C ASN A 382 26.14 -22.44 5.35
N ASN A 383 24.86 -22.31 5.75
CA ASN A 383 23.82 -23.22 5.32
C ASN A 383 23.21 -22.87 3.96
N PHE A 384 23.19 -21.58 3.55
CA PHE A 384 22.51 -21.14 2.33
C PHE A 384 23.46 -20.69 1.22
N VAL A 385 24.63 -20.16 1.57
CA VAL A 385 25.61 -19.58 0.63
C VAL A 385 26.86 -20.47 0.60
N SER A 386 26.66 -21.71 0.17
CA SER A 386 27.71 -22.70 -0.01
C SER A 386 27.61 -23.34 -1.39
N ASP A 387 28.74 -23.82 -1.91
CA ASP A 387 28.86 -24.29 -3.29
C ASP A 387 27.93 -25.46 -3.64
N HIS A 388 27.50 -26.23 -2.64
CA HIS A 388 26.58 -27.35 -2.81
C HIS A 388 25.11 -26.92 -2.91
N CYS A 389 24.77 -25.67 -2.60
CA CYS A 389 23.39 -25.19 -2.59
C CYS A 389 22.91 -24.82 -4.00
N ALA A 390 21.61 -25.00 -4.23
CA ALA A 390 20.98 -24.51 -5.45
C ALA A 390 21.06 -22.98 -5.56
N SER A 391 21.15 -22.47 -6.78
CA SER A 391 21.33 -21.03 -7.04
C SER A 391 20.23 -20.15 -6.41
N GLU A 392 19.02 -20.69 -6.30
CA GLU A 392 17.84 -20.07 -5.71
C GLU A 392 17.98 -19.92 -4.19
N VAL A 393 18.55 -20.94 -3.54
CA VAL A 393 18.81 -20.94 -2.09
C VAL A 393 19.90 -19.91 -1.77
N MET A 394 20.97 -19.87 -2.57
CA MET A 394 22.03 -18.87 -2.42
C MET A 394 21.51 -17.45 -2.63
N THR A 395 20.62 -17.23 -3.60
CA THR A 395 19.98 -15.91 -3.76
C THR A 395 19.13 -15.51 -2.56
N ALA A 396 18.36 -16.43 -2.00
CA ALA A 396 17.52 -16.16 -0.84
C ALA A 396 18.39 -15.85 0.38
N GLY A 397 19.48 -16.60 0.60
CA GLY A 397 20.44 -16.33 1.67
C GLY A 397 21.09 -14.95 1.56
N LEU A 398 21.66 -14.61 0.39
CA LEU A 398 22.30 -13.31 0.17
C LEU A 398 21.34 -12.12 0.29
N ASN A 399 20.11 -12.26 -0.22
CA ASN A 399 19.09 -11.21 -0.07
C ASN A 399 18.65 -11.07 1.40
N ALA A 400 18.47 -12.18 2.12
CA ALA A 400 18.14 -12.14 3.54
C ALA A 400 19.24 -11.45 4.36
N ILE A 401 20.51 -11.81 4.13
CA ILE A 401 21.67 -11.15 4.75
C ILE A 401 21.66 -9.65 4.45
N ARG A 402 21.44 -9.25 3.19
CA ARG A 402 21.33 -7.84 2.83
C ARG A 402 20.23 -7.12 3.61
N GLU A 403 19.04 -7.70 3.72
CA GLU A 403 17.92 -7.09 4.44
C GLU A 403 18.17 -6.96 5.94
N ILE A 404 18.88 -7.94 6.54
CA ILE A 404 19.35 -7.87 7.93
C ILE A 404 20.35 -6.72 8.08
N CYS A 405 21.37 -6.67 7.22
CA CYS A 405 22.40 -5.62 7.24
C CYS A 405 21.87 -4.22 6.92
N THR A 406 20.72 -4.12 6.25
CA THR A 406 20.06 -2.83 6.00
C THR A 406 19.51 -2.23 7.30
N ARG A 407 19.10 -3.09 8.24
CA ARG A 407 18.55 -2.70 9.55
C ARG A 407 19.60 -2.64 10.65
N GLN A 408 20.51 -3.62 10.68
CA GLN A 408 21.65 -3.64 11.58
C GLN A 408 22.94 -3.91 10.78
N PRO A 409 23.64 -2.87 10.30
CA PRO A 409 24.85 -3.03 9.50
C PRO A 409 26.06 -3.50 10.31
N LEU A 410 26.07 -3.24 11.62
CA LEU A 410 27.17 -3.57 12.53
C LEU A 410 27.33 -5.07 12.80
N ALA A 411 26.31 -5.88 12.48
CA ALA A 411 26.34 -7.33 12.71
C ALA A 411 27.19 -8.12 11.71
N MET A 412 27.71 -7.47 10.66
CA MET A 412 28.47 -8.14 9.59
C MET A 412 29.97 -8.07 9.87
N ASP A 413 30.64 -9.23 9.88
CA ASP A 413 32.10 -9.30 9.97
C ASP A 413 32.78 -8.98 8.62
N ALA A 414 33.96 -8.37 8.68
CA ALA A 414 34.76 -7.99 7.52
C ALA A 414 35.21 -9.21 6.69
N THR A 415 35.54 -10.33 7.34
CA THR A 415 35.98 -11.54 6.63
C THR A 415 34.83 -12.18 5.86
N LEU A 416 33.68 -12.32 6.52
CA LEU A 416 32.46 -12.86 5.93
C LEU A 416 31.95 -11.98 4.78
N LEU A 417 31.95 -10.64 4.96
CA LEU A 417 31.53 -9.74 3.88
C LEU A 417 32.39 -9.94 2.64
N GLN A 418 33.72 -10.05 2.80
CA GLN A 418 34.63 -10.24 1.68
C GLN A 418 34.34 -11.54 0.91
N ASP A 419 34.03 -12.61 1.62
CA ASP A 419 33.63 -13.90 1.04
C ASP A 419 32.32 -13.74 0.24
N LEU A 420 31.28 -13.14 0.84
CA LEU A 420 30.00 -12.91 0.18
C LEU A 420 30.10 -11.98 -1.05
N THR A 421 31.06 -11.03 -1.07
CA THR A 421 31.27 -10.16 -2.23
C THR A 421 31.90 -10.87 -3.44
N GLU A 422 32.56 -12.01 -3.25
CA GLU A 422 33.18 -12.77 -4.33
C GLU A 422 32.15 -13.29 -5.35
N TYR A 423 30.98 -13.70 -4.85
CA TYR A 423 29.82 -14.09 -5.66
C TYR A 423 29.28 -12.97 -6.58
N GLY A 424 29.81 -11.74 -6.49
CA GLY A 424 29.51 -10.64 -7.40
C GLY A 424 29.91 -10.89 -8.88
N LYS A 425 30.69 -11.95 -9.15
CA LYS A 425 31.11 -12.39 -10.50
C LYS A 425 30.51 -13.74 -10.94
N ASP A 426 29.58 -14.29 -10.18
CA ASP A 426 29.00 -15.60 -10.47
C ASP A 426 28.33 -15.71 -11.83
N LYS A 427 28.29 -16.93 -12.37
CA LYS A 427 27.57 -17.23 -13.63
C LYS A 427 26.07 -16.98 -13.49
N ASN A 428 25.51 -17.27 -12.32
CA ASN A 428 24.08 -17.12 -12.05
C ASN A 428 23.73 -15.65 -11.80
N LYS A 429 22.87 -15.10 -12.66
CA LYS A 429 22.46 -13.68 -12.58
C LYS A 429 21.77 -13.34 -11.26
N GLY A 430 21.00 -14.27 -10.68
CA GLY A 430 20.34 -14.03 -9.40
C GLY A 430 21.35 -13.77 -8.29
N VAL A 431 22.31 -14.68 -8.12
CA VAL A 431 23.34 -14.64 -7.06
C VAL A 431 24.25 -13.41 -7.27
N MET A 432 24.68 -13.19 -8.51
CA MET A 432 25.45 -12.01 -8.91
C MET A 432 24.73 -10.69 -8.55
N MET A 433 23.41 -10.63 -8.74
CA MET A 433 22.63 -9.43 -8.42
C MET A 433 22.47 -9.23 -6.91
N ALA A 434 22.29 -10.30 -6.15
CA ALA A 434 22.19 -10.27 -4.68
C ALA A 434 23.53 -9.88 -4.03
N ALA A 435 24.65 -10.45 -4.46
CA ALA A 435 25.98 -10.04 -3.98
C ALA A 435 26.27 -8.57 -4.33
N ARG A 436 25.89 -8.12 -5.54
CA ARG A 436 26.05 -6.70 -5.93
C ARG A 436 25.14 -5.74 -5.18
N SER A 437 23.97 -6.18 -4.73
CA SER A 437 23.09 -5.33 -3.91
C SER A 437 23.63 -5.19 -2.49
N LEU A 438 24.26 -6.24 -1.94
CA LEU A 438 25.01 -6.17 -0.68
C LEU A 438 26.22 -5.23 -0.78
N ILE A 439 27.02 -5.34 -1.86
CA ILE A 439 28.11 -4.38 -2.15
C ILE A 439 27.57 -2.94 -2.24
N GLY A 440 26.42 -2.77 -2.90
CA GLY A 440 25.74 -1.47 -3.00
C GLY A 440 25.41 -0.87 -1.64
N LEU A 441 24.90 -1.69 -0.72
CA LEU A 441 24.56 -1.29 0.65
C LEU A 441 25.80 -0.82 1.42
N PHE A 442 26.86 -1.63 1.46
CA PHE A 442 28.07 -1.30 2.21
C PHE A 442 28.88 -0.16 1.58
N ARG A 443 28.67 0.19 0.31
CA ARG A 443 29.22 1.43 -0.27
C ARG A 443 28.60 2.70 0.32
N GLU A 444 27.39 2.61 0.85
CA GLU A 444 26.67 3.74 1.45
C GLU A 444 26.81 3.75 2.97
N ILE A 445 26.75 2.57 3.60
CA ILE A 445 26.78 2.44 5.05
C ILE A 445 28.20 2.46 5.61
N ASN A 446 29.09 1.58 5.14
CA ASN A 446 30.47 1.52 5.62
C ASN A 446 31.43 1.01 4.52
N PRO A 447 32.05 1.92 3.75
CA PRO A 447 32.93 1.55 2.64
C PRO A 447 34.27 0.95 3.08
N GLU A 448 34.66 1.07 4.35
CA GLU A 448 35.94 0.54 4.85
C GLU A 448 35.98 -0.98 4.83
N LEU A 449 34.87 -1.63 5.19
CA LEU A 449 34.71 -3.09 5.21
C LEU A 449 34.89 -3.73 3.83
N LEU A 450 34.68 -2.96 2.76
CA LEU A 450 34.85 -3.42 1.38
C LEU A 450 36.30 -3.33 0.91
N LYS A 451 36.73 -4.30 0.09
CA LYS A 451 38.02 -4.23 -0.64
C LYS A 451 38.01 -3.06 -1.63
N ARG A 452 39.18 -2.49 -1.91
CA ARG A 452 39.36 -1.37 -2.87
C ARG A 452 38.72 -1.61 -4.24
N LYS A 453 38.68 -2.87 -4.70
CA LYS A 453 38.05 -3.27 -5.98
C LYS A 453 36.54 -2.99 -5.98
N ASP A 454 35.90 -3.12 -4.82
CA ASP A 454 34.45 -3.11 -4.69
C ASP A 454 33.89 -1.80 -4.12
N ARG A 455 34.72 -0.87 -3.61
CA ARG A 455 34.30 0.46 -3.13
C ARG A 455 33.71 1.34 -4.24
N GLY A 456 34.21 1.24 -5.46
CA GLY A 456 33.82 2.15 -6.55
C GLY A 456 34.36 3.57 -6.34
N LYS A 457 34.10 4.48 -7.30
CA LYS A 457 34.75 5.81 -7.34
C LYS A 457 34.27 6.75 -6.25
N ILE A 458 32.96 6.83 -6.02
CA ILE A 458 32.33 7.78 -5.09
C ILE A 458 32.66 7.41 -3.65
N ALA A 459 32.45 6.15 -3.27
CA ALA A 459 32.75 5.72 -1.90
C ALA A 459 34.26 5.74 -1.56
N SER A 460 35.15 5.63 -2.56
CA SER A 460 36.59 5.80 -2.35
C SER A 460 37.01 7.26 -2.12
N MET A 461 36.26 8.22 -2.66
CA MET A 461 36.48 9.65 -2.43
C MET A 461 35.98 10.03 -1.03
N ASN A 462 34.79 9.57 -0.66
CA ASN A 462 34.15 9.88 0.62
C ASN A 462 34.75 9.13 1.83
N LEU A 463 35.71 8.22 1.61
CA LEU A 463 36.32 7.42 2.67
C LEU A 463 37.10 8.28 3.68
N LYS A 464 37.65 9.41 3.24
CA LYS A 464 38.49 10.27 4.09
C LYS A 464 37.69 10.98 5.19
N ASP A 465 36.40 11.20 4.95
CA ASP A 465 35.51 11.96 5.84
C ASP A 465 34.52 11.04 6.58
N PHE A 466 34.62 9.72 6.36
CA PHE A 466 33.67 8.75 6.90
C PHE A 466 34.08 8.29 8.30
N LYS A 467 33.20 8.50 9.29
CA LYS A 467 33.28 7.87 10.61
C LYS A 467 32.24 6.75 10.72
N PRO A 468 32.63 5.52 11.09
CA PRO A 468 31.66 4.45 11.32
C PRO A 468 30.80 4.79 12.54
N LEU A 469 29.48 4.65 12.41
CA LEU A 469 28.55 4.83 13.52
C LEU A 469 28.82 3.75 14.57
N GLN A 470 28.85 4.14 15.84
CA GLN A 470 28.90 3.19 16.94
C GLN A 470 27.49 2.63 17.23
N TYR A 471 27.45 1.47 17.90
CA TYR A 471 26.18 0.86 18.29
C TYR A 471 25.39 1.82 19.20
N GLY A 472 24.14 2.13 18.81
CA GLY A 472 23.27 3.05 19.53
C GLY A 472 23.44 4.54 19.17
N GLU A 473 24.33 4.88 18.23
CA GLU A 473 24.53 6.26 17.77
C GLU A 473 23.51 6.62 16.68
N VAL A 474 22.55 7.49 17.01
CA VAL A 474 21.52 7.94 16.05
C VAL A 474 22.11 8.92 15.05
N ARG A 475 21.95 8.63 13.75
CA ARG A 475 22.37 9.53 12.66
C ARG A 475 21.53 10.82 12.67
N ALA A 476 22.06 11.91 13.21
CA ALA A 476 21.47 13.23 13.03
C ALA A 476 21.60 13.67 11.56
N MET A 477 20.50 14.07 10.94
CA MET A 477 20.51 14.59 9.58
C MET A 477 20.89 16.07 9.62
N GLU A 478 22.20 16.35 9.55
CA GLU A 478 22.74 17.72 9.70
C GLU A 478 22.41 18.64 8.51
N ARG A 479 22.00 18.10 7.37
CA ARG A 479 21.72 18.85 6.14
C ARG A 479 20.37 18.47 5.53
N ILE A 480 19.55 19.46 5.16
CA ILE A 480 18.34 19.19 4.38
C ILE A 480 18.77 18.81 2.96
N GLU A 481 18.40 17.60 2.53
CA GLU A 481 18.75 17.07 1.22
C GLU A 481 18.28 18.05 0.12
N GLY A 482 19.16 18.44 -0.80
CA GLY A 482 18.79 19.27 -1.96
C GLY A 482 18.69 20.78 -1.72
N ILE A 483 19.16 21.30 -0.57
CA ILE A 483 19.33 22.76 -0.37
C ILE A 483 20.23 23.37 -1.46
N GLU A 484 21.24 22.63 -1.93
CA GLU A 484 22.17 23.08 -2.99
C GLU A 484 21.44 23.51 -4.27
N LEU A 485 20.38 22.79 -4.65
CA LEU A 485 19.57 23.13 -5.84
C LEU A 485 18.80 24.43 -5.65
N LEU A 486 18.32 24.69 -4.44
CA LEU A 486 17.64 25.94 -4.10
C LEU A 486 18.64 27.10 -4.02
N GLU A 487 19.86 26.85 -3.54
CA GLU A 487 20.93 27.84 -3.53
C GLU A 487 21.38 28.23 -4.94
N GLU A 488 21.51 27.25 -5.84
CA GLU A 488 21.83 27.49 -7.24
C GLU A 488 20.70 28.24 -7.95
N TYR A 489 19.44 27.92 -7.67
CA TYR A 489 18.28 28.65 -8.18
C TYR A 489 18.24 30.10 -7.69
N LYS A 490 18.42 30.35 -6.38
CA LYS A 490 18.44 31.73 -5.83
C LYS A 490 19.61 32.54 -6.39
N LYS A 491 20.79 31.94 -6.57
CA LYS A 491 21.94 32.60 -7.22
C LYS A 491 21.67 32.93 -8.68
N GLN A 492 21.04 32.03 -9.42
CA GLN A 492 20.66 32.28 -10.82
C GLN A 492 19.58 33.37 -10.94
N SER A 493 18.59 33.39 -10.04
CA SER A 493 17.60 34.47 -9.97
C SER A 493 18.22 35.82 -9.60
N SER A 494 19.21 35.85 -8.70
CA SER A 494 19.91 37.10 -8.34
C SER A 494 20.87 37.63 -9.40
N LEU A 495 21.17 36.86 -10.45
CA LEU A 495 22.05 37.29 -11.56
C LEU A 495 21.28 37.83 -12.78
N GLY A 496 19.95 37.83 -12.73
CA GLY A 496 19.08 38.22 -13.85
C GLY A 496 18.10 39.35 -13.55
N ASP A 497 18.27 40.06 -12.43
CA ASP A 497 17.29 41.06 -12.00
C ASP A 497 17.99 42.23 -11.27
N ASP A 498 18.53 43.15 -12.08
CA ASP A 498 19.04 44.46 -11.64
C ASP A 498 18.24 45.62 -12.27
N GLU A 499 16.99 45.39 -12.72
CA GLU A 499 16.13 46.49 -13.20
C GLU A 499 14.70 46.57 -12.64
N HIS A 500 14.17 45.62 -11.85
CA HIS A 500 12.87 45.83 -11.20
C HIS A 500 12.76 45.26 -9.78
N LYS A 501 13.51 45.85 -8.84
CA LYS A 501 13.15 45.85 -7.41
C LYS A 501 12.38 47.13 -7.13
N ASP A 502 11.04 47.11 -7.18
CA ASP A 502 10.14 47.99 -6.39
C ASP A 502 8.64 47.81 -6.75
N GLU A 503 8.11 46.59 -6.93
CA GLU A 503 6.66 46.40 -7.18
C GLU A 503 6.00 45.24 -6.41
N TRP A 504 6.59 44.76 -5.32
CA TRP A 504 6.05 43.65 -4.51
C TRP A 504 5.61 44.03 -3.08
N ALA A 505 5.23 45.29 -2.88
CA ALA A 505 4.73 45.77 -1.57
C ALA A 505 3.23 46.12 -1.54
N GLU A 506 2.46 45.93 -2.62
CA GLU A 506 1.12 46.56 -2.73
C GLU A 506 0.01 45.62 -3.25
N TRP A 507 -0.08 44.40 -2.71
CA TRP A 507 -1.20 43.48 -3.00
C TRP A 507 -1.94 42.98 -1.75
N GLU A 508 -2.22 43.87 -0.80
CA GLU A 508 -3.29 43.65 0.17
C GLU A 508 -4.43 44.67 -0.02
N ILE A 509 -5.64 44.10 -0.25
CA ILE A 509 -6.99 44.66 -0.02
C ILE A 509 -7.59 45.50 -1.15
N ALA A 510 -8.51 44.91 -1.93
CA ALA A 510 -9.96 45.17 -1.83
C ALA A 510 -10.75 44.50 -2.97
N SER A 511 -11.93 44.03 -2.60
CA SER A 511 -12.98 43.47 -3.45
C SER A 511 -13.76 44.52 -4.24
N ASP A 512 -14.19 44.11 -5.43
CA ASP A 512 -15.47 44.38 -6.12
C ASP A 512 -15.51 45.31 -7.35
N ASP A 513 -16.24 44.78 -8.34
CA ASP A 513 -16.97 45.36 -9.48
C ASP A 513 -16.32 45.78 -10.83
N SER A 514 -16.84 45.09 -11.86
CA SER A 514 -17.18 45.46 -13.25
C SER A 514 -16.20 46.02 -14.30
N SER A 515 -16.14 45.25 -15.41
CA SER A 515 -16.28 45.65 -16.82
C SER A 515 -15.14 46.36 -17.57
N GLY A 516 -14.47 45.58 -18.43
CA GLY A 516 -14.29 45.84 -19.87
C GLY A 516 -13.24 46.87 -20.31
N GLU A 517 -12.23 46.44 -21.09
CA GLU A 517 -12.03 46.82 -22.50
C GLU A 517 -10.71 46.23 -23.05
N GLU A 518 -10.76 45.71 -24.28
CA GLU A 518 -9.69 45.00 -24.99
C GLU A 518 -8.68 45.98 -25.61
N GLY A 519 -7.41 45.95 -25.18
CA GLY A 519 -6.32 46.74 -25.75
C GLY A 519 -5.26 45.86 -26.42
N TRP A 520 -5.17 45.94 -27.75
CA TRP A 520 -4.20 45.24 -28.59
C TRP A 520 -2.77 45.77 -28.33
N ILE A 521 -1.79 44.88 -28.14
CA ILE A 521 -0.37 45.23 -28.02
C ILE A 521 0.35 44.85 -29.32
N ASP A 522 0.88 45.88 -29.97
CA ASP A 522 1.59 45.84 -31.26
C ASP A 522 2.96 45.14 -31.15
N VAL A 523 3.26 44.29 -32.14
CA VAL A 523 4.56 43.63 -32.33
C VAL A 523 5.28 44.35 -33.47
N PRO A 524 6.40 45.06 -33.22
CA PRO A 524 7.19 45.64 -34.31
C PRO A 524 7.93 44.52 -35.05
N SER A 525 7.75 44.47 -36.37
CA SER A 525 8.46 43.59 -37.29
C SER A 525 9.63 44.33 -37.94
N ASP A 526 10.75 43.60 -38.07
CA ASP A 526 11.91 43.75 -38.96
C ASP A 526 12.59 45.13 -39.12
N ASP A 527 13.87 45.18 -38.73
CA ASP A 527 14.87 45.86 -39.53
C ASP A 527 16.19 45.06 -39.52
N ASP A 528 16.72 44.89 -40.73
CA ASP A 528 17.84 44.05 -41.13
C ASP A 528 19.15 44.38 -40.39
N GLN A 529 19.77 43.38 -39.73
CA GLN A 529 21.20 43.42 -39.40
C GLN A 529 21.90 42.10 -39.76
N ASP A 530 22.78 42.21 -40.75
CA ASP A 530 23.67 41.18 -41.28
C ASP A 530 24.56 40.57 -40.20
N ILE A 531 24.33 39.29 -39.88
CA ILE A 531 25.30 38.49 -39.10
C ILE A 531 26.37 37.99 -40.07
N VAL A 532 27.49 38.71 -40.12
CA VAL A 532 28.73 38.29 -40.78
C VAL A 532 29.34 37.12 -40.01
N VAL A 533 29.15 35.91 -40.52
CA VAL A 533 29.85 34.70 -40.08
C VAL A 533 31.23 34.71 -40.74
N SER A 534 32.26 35.12 -39.99
CA SER A 534 33.66 35.02 -40.42
C SER A 534 34.23 33.67 -39.97
N ASP A 535 34.47 32.82 -40.96
CA ASP A 535 35.19 31.54 -40.92
C ASP A 535 36.61 31.81 -41.45
N SER A 536 37.63 31.71 -40.59
CA SER A 536 39.01 31.68 -41.03
C SER A 536 39.81 30.66 -40.24
N SER A 537 40.46 29.82 -41.02
CA SER A 537 41.15 28.57 -40.76
C SER A 537 42.59 28.71 -40.26
N ASP A 538 43.05 27.64 -39.60
CA ASP A 538 44.42 27.10 -39.50
C ASP A 538 45.57 28.02 -39.05
N GLU A 539 46.06 27.80 -37.82
CA GLU A 539 47.50 27.77 -37.51
C GLU A 539 47.81 26.72 -36.42
N GLU A 540 49.06 26.28 -36.40
CA GLU A 540 49.53 24.93 -36.12
C GLU A 540 49.58 24.49 -34.64
N ILE A 541 49.60 23.16 -34.50
CA ILE A 541 49.83 22.43 -33.25
C ILE A 541 51.31 22.55 -32.88
N ASP A 542 51.61 23.08 -31.70
CA ASP A 542 52.89 22.78 -31.03
C ASP A 542 52.67 22.28 -29.60
N LYS A 543 53.23 21.10 -29.34
CA LYS A 543 53.22 20.43 -28.05
C LYS A 543 54.48 20.86 -27.30
N ASN A 544 54.35 21.41 -26.09
CA ASN A 544 55.27 21.11 -25.00
C ASN A 544 54.65 21.40 -23.63
N ASN A 545 54.73 20.41 -22.76
CA ASN A 545 54.40 20.43 -21.33
C ASN A 545 55.26 21.45 -20.58
N VAL A 546 54.66 22.23 -19.67
CA VAL A 546 55.23 22.48 -18.34
C VAL A 546 54.07 22.59 -17.33
N ASP A 547 54.11 21.73 -16.32
CA ASP A 547 53.31 21.75 -15.10
C ASP A 547 53.46 23.10 -14.37
N VAL A 548 52.35 23.78 -14.09
CA VAL A 548 52.21 24.59 -12.87
C VAL A 548 50.89 24.24 -12.20
N ASN A 549 51.07 23.86 -10.95
CA ASN A 549 50.14 23.21 -10.04
C ASN A 549 49.25 24.28 -9.38
N GLU A 550 48.03 24.51 -9.87
CA GLU A 550 47.00 25.23 -9.11
C GLU A 550 46.02 24.22 -8.51
N LYS A 551 46.18 24.06 -7.20
CA LYS A 551 45.31 23.29 -6.31
C LYS A 551 43.94 23.95 -6.23
N ASN A 552 42.99 23.52 -7.06
CA ASN A 552 41.57 23.70 -6.74
C ASN A 552 41.18 22.66 -5.67
N VAL A 553 41.42 23.03 -4.42
CA VAL A 553 40.77 22.42 -3.26
C VAL A 553 39.29 22.80 -3.37
N ASN A 554 38.45 21.86 -3.81
CA ASN A 554 37.01 21.98 -3.62
C ASN A 554 36.71 21.77 -2.13
N GLU A 555 36.90 22.82 -1.34
CA GLU A 555 36.31 22.91 -0.01
C GLU A 555 34.79 22.89 -0.16
N GLU A 556 34.15 21.96 0.55
CA GLU A 556 32.72 21.79 0.58
C GLU A 556 32.08 23.05 1.17
N LYS A 557 31.41 23.82 0.31
CA LYS A 557 30.59 24.94 0.77
C LYS A 557 29.42 24.37 1.57
N VAL A 558 29.51 24.44 2.90
CA VAL A 558 28.34 24.41 3.78
C VAL A 558 27.35 25.40 3.18
N SER A 559 26.16 24.93 2.84
CA SER A 559 25.19 25.73 2.08
C SER A 559 24.87 26.98 2.87
N THR A 560 25.28 28.14 2.34
CA THR A 560 25.19 29.43 3.03
C THR A 560 23.76 29.70 3.49
N LEU A 561 22.77 29.37 2.65
CA LEU A 561 21.34 29.53 2.93
C LEU A 561 20.83 28.73 4.13
N ALA A 562 21.40 27.56 4.42
CA ALA A 562 20.98 26.75 5.58
C ALA A 562 21.38 27.41 6.91
N THR A 563 22.49 28.15 6.89
CA THR A 563 23.04 28.83 8.07
C THR A 563 22.58 30.28 8.21
N THR A 564 22.15 30.92 7.12
CA THR A 564 21.85 32.37 7.11
C THR A 564 20.36 32.71 7.05
N GLN A 565 19.49 31.84 6.53
CA GLN A 565 18.08 32.17 6.30
C GLN A 565 17.14 31.06 6.78
N LEU A 566 16.03 31.47 7.41
CA LEU A 566 14.91 30.59 7.74
C LEU A 566 14.09 30.31 6.47
N LEU A 567 13.94 29.04 6.10
CA LEU A 567 13.18 28.64 4.92
C LEU A 567 11.67 28.78 5.18
N THR A 568 10.96 29.39 4.22
CA THR A 568 9.49 29.52 4.24
C THR A 568 8.80 28.30 3.63
N PRO A 569 7.49 28.06 3.87
CA PRO A 569 6.72 27.01 3.20
C PRO A 569 6.77 27.09 1.66
N ALA A 570 6.90 28.31 1.10
CA ALA A 570 7.08 28.53 -0.34
C ALA A 570 8.45 28.05 -0.83
N ASP A 571 9.53 28.27 -0.05
CA ASP A 571 10.86 27.73 -0.36
C ASP A 571 10.84 26.20 -0.38
N PHE A 572 10.13 25.55 0.56
CA PHE A 572 9.97 24.09 0.56
C PHE A 572 9.17 23.57 -0.63
N ALA A 573 8.13 24.28 -1.06
CA ALA A 573 7.38 23.96 -2.27
C ALA A 573 8.29 24.07 -3.52
N LYS A 574 9.10 25.13 -3.60
CA LYS A 574 10.05 25.33 -4.70
C LYS A 574 11.18 24.30 -4.71
N LEU A 575 11.71 23.96 -3.54
CA LEU A 575 12.72 22.91 -3.37
C LEU A 575 12.16 21.56 -3.85
N ASN A 576 10.89 21.27 -3.54
CA ASN A 576 10.22 20.08 -4.05
C ASN A 576 10.04 20.10 -5.58
N GLU A 577 9.69 21.24 -6.17
CA GLU A 577 9.62 21.41 -7.64
C GLU A 577 10.98 21.16 -8.28
N LEU A 578 12.05 21.81 -7.81
CA LEU A 578 13.41 21.66 -8.33
C LEU A 578 13.92 20.21 -8.20
N LYS A 579 13.62 19.55 -7.07
CA LYS A 579 13.92 18.11 -6.89
C LYS A 579 13.20 17.24 -7.91
N LEU A 580 11.96 17.57 -8.25
CA LEU A 580 11.18 16.82 -9.25
C LEU A 580 11.73 17.06 -10.65
N GLU A 581 12.02 18.31 -11.02
CA GLU A 581 12.61 18.71 -12.29
C GLU A 581 13.95 18.00 -12.50
N HIS A 582 14.88 18.12 -11.56
CA HIS A 582 16.18 17.47 -11.64
C HIS A 582 16.08 15.93 -11.72
N LYS A 583 15.12 15.31 -11.01
CA LYS A 583 14.84 13.86 -11.14
C LYS A 583 14.31 13.51 -12.53
N THR A 584 13.44 14.33 -13.12
CA THR A 584 12.92 14.10 -14.47
C THR A 584 13.98 14.27 -15.54
N GLU A 585 14.84 15.29 -15.43
CA GLU A 585 15.94 15.55 -16.36
C GLU A 585 16.95 14.39 -16.38
N GLN A 586 17.34 13.88 -15.20
CA GLN A 586 18.18 12.69 -15.10
C GLN A 586 17.58 11.45 -15.80
N ILE A 587 16.26 11.28 -15.74
CA ILE A 587 15.56 10.18 -16.42
C ILE A 587 15.54 10.40 -17.94
N VAL A 588 15.40 11.65 -18.37
CA VAL A 588 15.24 12.06 -19.77
C VAL A 588 16.56 12.00 -20.53
N ASP A 589 17.67 12.43 -19.94
CA ASP A 589 18.92 12.64 -20.69
C ASP A 589 19.76 11.40 -20.95
N GLY A 590 19.55 10.29 -20.24
CA GLY A 590 20.13 8.99 -20.64
C GLY A 590 21.66 8.95 -20.82
N GLY A 591 22.38 9.99 -20.37
CA GLY A 591 23.82 10.13 -20.44
C GLY A 591 24.46 9.62 -19.17
N LYS A 592 25.13 8.46 -19.26
CA LYS A 592 25.90 7.79 -18.19
C LYS A 592 25.11 7.57 -16.89
N ARG A 593 24.84 6.31 -16.58
CA ARG A 593 24.38 5.86 -15.26
C ARG A 593 25.32 6.37 -14.14
N LYS A 594 25.09 7.58 -13.61
CA LYS A 594 25.24 7.81 -12.17
C LYS A 594 24.09 7.02 -11.56
N ARG A 595 24.40 5.82 -11.07
CA ARG A 595 23.50 5.11 -10.15
C ARG A 595 23.53 5.91 -8.85
N SER A 596 22.73 6.97 -8.76
CA SER A 596 22.18 7.38 -7.48
C SER A 596 21.12 6.34 -7.14
N SER A 597 21.51 5.38 -6.31
CA SER A 597 20.60 4.55 -5.53
C SER A 597 19.85 5.47 -4.59
N THR A 598 18.77 6.09 -5.08
CA THR A 598 17.88 6.86 -4.20
C THR A 598 16.44 6.61 -4.62
N GLN A 599 16.05 5.34 -4.49
CA GLN A 599 14.85 5.07 -3.73
C GLN A 599 15.32 4.99 -2.29
N GLN A 600 15.27 6.12 -1.56
CA GLN A 600 14.97 6.05 -0.14
C GLN A 600 13.56 5.43 -0.08
N ASN A 601 13.51 4.11 -0.14
CA ASN A 601 12.47 3.41 0.56
C ASN A 601 12.89 3.60 2.00
N GLU A 602 12.20 4.49 2.72
CA GLU A 602 12.01 4.28 4.17
C GLU A 602 11.88 2.77 4.37
N PRO A 603 12.65 2.17 5.30
CA PRO A 603 12.60 0.73 5.50
C PRO A 603 11.13 0.37 5.73
N SER A 604 10.50 -0.23 4.73
CA SER A 604 9.12 -0.64 4.89
C SER A 604 9.15 -1.71 5.97
N ASP A 605 8.49 -1.44 7.11
CA ASP A 605 8.49 -2.32 8.29
C ASP A 605 8.08 -3.75 7.93
N ILE A 606 7.32 -3.91 6.83
CA ILE A 606 6.89 -5.18 6.29
C ILE A 606 7.79 -5.59 5.12
N ILE A 607 8.52 -6.69 5.31
CA ILE A 607 9.28 -7.36 4.25
C ILE A 607 8.40 -8.44 3.61
N ASP A 608 8.26 -8.42 2.29
CA ASP A 608 7.58 -9.47 1.52
C ASP A 608 8.53 -10.63 1.17
N VAL A 609 7.98 -11.84 1.06
CA VAL A 609 8.71 -13.07 0.68
C VAL A 609 9.35 -12.94 -0.71
N ASN A 610 8.74 -12.16 -1.59
CA ASN A 610 9.27 -11.88 -2.92
C ASN A 610 10.57 -11.06 -2.90
N THR A 611 10.77 -10.22 -1.88
CA THR A 611 12.01 -9.45 -1.72
C THR A 611 13.20 -10.36 -1.45
N ILE A 612 13.00 -11.41 -0.64
CA ILE A 612 14.06 -12.37 -0.30
C ILE A 612 14.32 -13.35 -1.45
N THR A 613 13.26 -13.91 -2.04
CA THR A 613 13.41 -14.89 -3.15
C THR A 613 13.98 -14.27 -4.43
N GLY A 614 13.90 -12.94 -4.57
CA GLY A 614 14.50 -12.20 -5.66
C GLY A 614 13.81 -12.41 -7.02
N PRO A 615 14.23 -11.66 -8.05
CA PRO A 615 13.62 -11.76 -9.37
C PRO A 615 13.93 -13.11 -10.03
N ARG A 616 12.95 -14.02 -9.98
CA ARG A 616 12.99 -15.28 -10.73
C ARG A 616 12.98 -14.98 -12.23
N LYS A 617 13.67 -15.82 -13.01
CA LYS A 617 13.51 -15.81 -14.47
C LYS A 617 12.02 -16.04 -14.73
N LYS A 618 11.34 -15.07 -15.37
CA LYS A 618 9.93 -15.21 -15.71
C LYS A 618 9.72 -16.59 -16.33
N ALA A 619 8.72 -17.33 -15.83
CA ALA A 619 8.29 -18.55 -16.47
C ALA A 619 8.04 -18.27 -17.95
N LYS A 620 8.31 -19.25 -18.82
CA LYS A 620 7.93 -19.11 -20.22
C LYS A 620 6.42 -18.86 -20.22
N GLN A 621 5.99 -17.71 -20.77
CA GLN A 621 4.57 -17.39 -20.88
C GLN A 621 3.86 -18.53 -21.59
N ASP A 622 2.73 -18.95 -21.04
CA ASP A 622 1.86 -19.89 -21.71
C ASP A 622 1.38 -19.28 -23.04
N TYR A 623 0.97 -20.15 -23.97
CA TYR A 623 0.55 -19.71 -25.30
C TYR A 623 -0.57 -18.65 -25.22
N GLU A 624 -1.45 -18.78 -24.24
CA GLU A 624 -2.55 -17.86 -23.95
C GLU A 624 -2.05 -16.48 -23.48
N GLU A 625 -1.23 -16.41 -22.44
CA GLU A 625 -0.61 -15.15 -21.97
C GLU A 625 0.20 -14.47 -23.07
N ARG A 626 0.86 -15.27 -23.91
CA ARG A 626 1.61 -14.76 -25.06
C ARG A 626 0.67 -14.13 -26.08
N ILE A 627 -0.44 -14.79 -26.42
CA ILE A 627 -1.47 -14.23 -27.30
C ILE A 627 -2.08 -12.96 -26.71
N GLU A 628 -2.37 -12.94 -25.41
CA GLU A 628 -2.91 -11.76 -24.72
C GLU A 628 -1.93 -10.59 -24.76
N SER A 629 -0.64 -10.82 -24.48
CA SER A 629 0.38 -9.78 -24.61
C SER A 629 0.51 -9.26 -26.06
N ILE A 630 0.28 -10.13 -27.05
CA ILE A 630 0.26 -9.78 -28.47
C ILE A 630 -1.02 -8.99 -28.80
N LYS A 631 -2.19 -9.38 -28.28
CA LYS A 631 -3.48 -8.69 -28.46
C LYS A 631 -3.45 -7.31 -27.82
N ALA A 632 -3.00 -7.19 -26.57
CA ALA A 632 -2.76 -5.92 -25.89
C ALA A 632 -1.72 -5.05 -26.65
N GLY A 633 -0.69 -5.67 -27.22
CA GLY A 633 0.26 -5.00 -28.11
C GLY A 633 -0.33 -4.55 -29.46
N ARG A 634 -1.51 -5.05 -29.82
CA ARG A 634 -2.29 -4.76 -31.04
C ARG A 634 -3.51 -3.88 -30.76
N GLU A 635 -3.89 -3.63 -29.51
CA GLU A 635 -4.95 -2.67 -29.18
C GLU A 635 -4.65 -1.29 -29.79
N GLY A 636 -5.62 -0.75 -30.53
CA GLY A 636 -5.46 0.46 -31.33
C GLY A 636 -4.79 0.28 -32.71
N ARG A 637 -4.67 -0.96 -33.23
CA ARG A 637 -4.17 -1.26 -34.59
C ARG A 637 -5.11 -2.21 -35.32
N GLU A 638 -5.22 -2.06 -36.63
CA GLU A 638 -5.80 -3.08 -37.50
C GLU A 638 -5.02 -4.40 -37.38
N LYS A 639 -5.73 -5.53 -37.48
CA LYS A 639 -5.27 -6.91 -37.17
C LYS A 639 -3.94 -7.32 -37.83
N TYR A 640 -3.52 -6.64 -38.90
CA TYR A 640 -2.26 -6.86 -39.64
C TYR A 640 -1.50 -5.57 -40.03
N GLY A 641 -1.81 -4.42 -39.41
CA GLY A 641 -1.24 -3.12 -39.77
C GLY A 641 0.01 -2.73 -38.98
N SER A 642 1.09 -2.34 -39.69
CA SER A 642 2.25 -1.68 -39.07
C SER A 642 1.99 -0.18 -38.89
N SER A 643 2.11 0.31 -37.65
CA SER A 643 2.06 1.76 -37.35
C SER A 643 3.32 2.52 -37.81
N LYS A 644 4.37 1.84 -38.29
CA LYS A 644 5.46 2.48 -39.04
C LYS A 644 4.97 2.82 -40.45
N GLY A 645 4.23 3.92 -40.60
CA GLY A 645 3.91 4.47 -41.92
C GLY A 645 2.59 5.22 -42.03
N LYS A 646 1.57 4.88 -41.23
CA LYS A 646 0.30 5.63 -41.22
C LYS A 646 0.49 6.95 -40.47
N LYS A 647 0.49 8.06 -41.22
CA LYS A 647 0.50 9.44 -40.72
C LYS A 647 -0.84 9.70 -40.02
N VAL A 648 -0.82 10.54 -38.97
CA VAL A 648 -2.05 11.14 -38.43
C VAL A 648 -2.61 12.06 -39.52
N GLU A 649 -3.92 11.98 -39.81
CA GLU A 649 -4.57 12.88 -40.77
C GLU A 649 -4.31 14.34 -40.37
N GLY A 650 -3.85 15.17 -41.32
CA GLY A 650 -3.46 16.57 -41.08
C GLY A 650 -1.95 16.85 -40.91
N ALA A 651 -1.07 15.84 -40.87
CA ALA A 651 0.37 16.08 -40.74
C ALA A 651 1.04 16.54 -42.06
N SER A 652 1.82 17.64 -42.01
CA SER A 652 2.55 18.16 -43.18
C SER A 652 3.59 17.16 -43.74
N THR A 653 3.77 17.16 -45.06
CA THR A 653 4.76 16.30 -45.74
C THR A 653 6.17 16.67 -45.32
N THR A 654 7.05 15.66 -45.21
CA THR A 654 8.45 15.92 -44.81
C THR A 654 9.14 16.79 -45.86
N ASN A 655 10.09 17.64 -45.45
CA ASN A 655 10.87 18.47 -46.39
C ASN A 655 11.53 17.66 -47.52
N LYS A 656 11.78 16.37 -47.29
CA LYS A 656 12.30 15.41 -48.28
C LYS A 656 11.24 14.99 -49.33
N GLU A 657 9.99 14.82 -48.93
CA GLU A 657 8.85 14.60 -49.84
C GLU A 657 8.50 15.89 -50.59
N LYS A 658 8.44 17.03 -49.89
CA LYS A 658 8.26 18.35 -50.51
C LYS A 658 9.35 18.63 -51.53
N ALA A 659 10.60 18.26 -51.26
CA ALA A 659 11.70 18.41 -52.21
C ALA A 659 11.61 17.48 -53.44
N ARG A 660 10.95 16.31 -53.31
CA ARG A 660 10.70 15.39 -54.45
C ARG A 660 9.58 15.88 -55.35
N ASN A 661 8.57 16.54 -54.79
CA ASN A 661 7.42 17.04 -55.54
C ASN A 661 7.59 18.49 -56.02
N LYS A 662 8.78 19.10 -55.87
CA LYS A 662 9.07 20.42 -56.46
C LYS A 662 9.18 20.29 -57.98
N ALA A 663 8.54 21.21 -58.71
CA ALA A 663 8.59 21.27 -60.16
C ALA A 663 10.05 21.31 -60.67
N PHE A 664 10.33 20.58 -61.76
CA PHE A 664 11.69 20.34 -62.26
C PHE A 664 12.47 21.64 -62.54
N MET A 665 11.81 22.66 -63.08
CA MET A 665 12.41 23.98 -63.34
C MET A 665 12.91 24.68 -62.07
N MET A 666 12.28 24.46 -60.91
CA MET A 666 12.74 24.98 -59.61
C MET A 666 13.85 24.14 -58.97
N VAL A 667 14.10 22.93 -59.48
CA VAL A 667 15.10 22.00 -58.95
C VAL A 667 16.40 22.05 -59.75
N ILE A 668 16.33 22.46 -61.03
CA ILE A 668 17.46 22.43 -61.96
C ILE A 668 18.60 23.39 -61.57
N HIS A 669 18.30 24.50 -60.90
CA HIS A 669 19.30 25.48 -60.44
C HIS A 669 19.82 25.21 -59.02
N LYS A 670 19.31 24.19 -58.32
CA LYS A 670 19.79 23.89 -56.97
C LYS A 670 21.23 23.36 -57.01
N LYS A 671 22.10 23.93 -56.15
CA LYS A 671 23.51 23.53 -55.99
C LYS A 671 23.69 22.00 -55.93
N ASN A 672 22.85 21.27 -55.19
CA ASN A 672 22.94 19.81 -55.05
C ASN A 672 22.68 19.01 -56.35
N VAL A 673 21.96 19.58 -57.31
CA VAL A 673 21.65 18.93 -58.61
C VAL A 673 22.74 19.28 -59.62
N LEU A 674 23.16 20.54 -59.66
CA LEU A 674 24.29 20.99 -60.49
C LEU A 674 25.61 20.32 -60.08
N HIS A 675 25.85 20.21 -58.77
CA HIS A 675 27.06 19.61 -58.21
C HIS A 675 27.18 18.13 -58.60
N LYS A 676 26.07 17.37 -58.62
CA LYS A 676 26.08 15.97 -59.10
C LYS A 676 26.57 15.81 -60.54
N LYS A 677 26.29 16.79 -61.41
CA LYS A 677 26.75 16.79 -62.80
C LYS A 677 28.24 17.17 -62.91
N LYS A 678 28.73 18.00 -61.98
CA LYS A 678 30.13 18.46 -61.90
C LYS A 678 31.06 17.61 -61.00
N MET A 679 30.55 16.59 -60.32
CA MET A 679 31.33 15.74 -59.42
C MET A 679 32.46 14.98 -60.13
N SER A 680 33.64 15.02 -59.53
CA SER A 680 34.82 14.28 -60.00
C SER A 680 34.65 12.76 -59.84
N LEU A 681 35.40 11.97 -60.61
CA LEU A 681 35.36 10.51 -60.52
C LEU A 681 35.76 10.01 -59.11
N ARG A 682 36.70 10.69 -58.46
CA ARG A 682 37.15 10.38 -57.09
C ARG A 682 36.04 10.57 -56.07
N GLU A 683 35.27 11.65 -56.16
CA GLU A 683 34.12 11.90 -55.27
C GLU A 683 32.99 10.89 -55.48
N LYS A 684 32.74 10.49 -56.74
CA LYS A 684 31.77 9.44 -57.07
C LYS A 684 32.17 8.10 -56.46
N GLN A 685 33.46 7.76 -56.49
CA GLN A 685 34.00 6.54 -55.86
C GLN A 685 33.85 6.57 -54.34
N ILE A 686 34.14 7.71 -53.69
CA ILE A 686 33.98 7.87 -52.24
C ILE A 686 32.50 7.77 -51.81
N GLN A 687 31.58 8.36 -52.58
CA GLN A 687 30.14 8.19 -52.29
C GLN A 687 29.68 6.74 -52.46
N LEU A 688 30.15 6.04 -53.49
CA LEU A 688 29.80 4.65 -53.74
C LEU A 688 30.28 3.75 -52.60
N THR A 689 31.54 3.89 -52.19
CA THR A 689 32.14 3.12 -51.10
C THR A 689 31.42 3.38 -49.77
N ASN A 690 31.12 4.64 -49.46
CA ASN A 690 30.31 4.99 -48.28
C ASN A 690 28.91 4.38 -48.32
N ARG A 691 28.25 4.36 -49.49
CA ARG A 691 26.93 3.74 -49.66
C ARG A 691 26.99 2.22 -49.47
N VAL A 692 28.02 1.55 -49.98
CA VAL A 692 28.24 0.11 -49.81
C VAL A 692 28.53 -0.22 -48.34
N ASN A 693 29.37 0.57 -47.67
CA ASN A 693 29.68 0.40 -46.25
C ASN A 693 28.45 0.59 -45.36
N ASN A 694 27.61 1.57 -45.66
CA ASN A 694 26.35 1.77 -44.93
C ASN A 694 25.35 0.64 -45.15
N LYS A 695 25.25 0.08 -46.38
CA LYS A 695 24.45 -1.13 -46.64
C LYS A 695 24.98 -2.34 -45.86
N ARG A 696 26.31 -2.52 -45.79
CA ARG A 696 26.93 -3.59 -44.99
C ARG A 696 26.65 -3.43 -43.49
N LYS A 697 26.75 -2.22 -42.95
CA LYS A 697 26.42 -1.91 -41.55
C LYS A 697 24.94 -2.14 -41.24
N SER A 698 24.03 -1.86 -42.18
CA SER A 698 22.60 -2.11 -41.97
C SER A 698 22.20 -3.59 -42.08
N ARG A 699 23.01 -4.45 -42.71
CA ARG A 699 22.78 -5.91 -42.74
C ARG A 699 23.34 -6.63 -41.51
N LYS A 700 24.25 -5.99 -40.76
CA LYS A 700 24.82 -6.51 -39.51
C LYS A 700 24.04 -6.11 -38.25
N LYS A 701 23.05 -5.21 -38.39
CA LYS A 701 22.03 -4.92 -37.37
C LYS A 701 20.76 -5.65 -37.73
#